data_AF-A0A1X0NMM6-F1
#
_entry.id   AF-A0A1X0NMM6-F1
#
_cell.length_a   1.000
_cell.length_b   1.000
_cell.length_c   1.000
_cell.angle_alpha   90.00
_cell.angle_beta   90.00
_cell.angle_gamma   90.00
#
_symmetry.space_group_name_H-M   'P 1'
#
loop_
_entity.id
_entity.type
_entity.pdbx_description
1 polymer ?
#
loop_
_entity_poly.entity_id
_entity_poly.type
_entity_poly.pdbx_seq_one_letter_code
_entity_poly.pdbx_strand_id
1 'polypeptide(L)'
;MSMVTCVTTLSNLSTIPQSELQAKYDAAVKRWEVAKKAMLDACLEKDEKKKIAAREPNGTKESYLAWAEYCKTDIAFVDMFEQECAAEYEKHTSYANLMLKQYGVDSNAAQIAIYRVELTRTKEYTLSWSSQYWTKWHQLMFKALLWYWNLKAEASDAEADELEKAKDEFRDRISNESNGKAFYEAWNAVGAALDKWEKTGDRADWDEAKPIYEAEWEKWNEFIPKGEQYAAVFENQMRRLSTVAESELQTQYDEAVKSWEAAKQATKTAKVERDKKEKIAKQIPSGTKESHIAWAEYWEAHITFDEKCEQECCACCIKCEAAAHLMIQRYGVGSKGAQIAMYRADLAYTKEFTWYRSSPYWIKWDRLVAEARALCWKLRAAEFQKEADELDRAKDVFLERIKTSNCEVLYLSHDAAVAALEEWEEEEDRIYWDRAKPIYEAEWEKWSDFKQKGEQYAAVLEKQMQRLATVAEAQVELKYDDAVKRLEIAKEATEGARWEKDEKKKLAKQKLNGTREYFLAWAEYWNAEIEFVERCEQEFAAEYAKNTSYATSVSIQQGAHSTTAEIERCCAELTQAKEFVWWDYCPYWIKWNKLLSKVSLWYSIHKATGCSSAADELEKAKDKFCDRINNESNGKAFREAWNAAVVALDKWEKTGDRTAWNRAKLRYHAEWEKWNEFIPKGEQYASVLEKQMRRLSTVAESQLQVKYYDAVKRWEAAKQATEAAKRERDGKKKIAAQKPIGTMEENLALADSYNTEITFVERCEQECAAEYEMHVSHLNLIFYYHDVDSNAAQIARYLVELTQAKEFVWWDYCPYWIKWNKLLSKVSLRYWQIKAAGWGSAANELEKAKDDFYGRISKKTNGETFREAWNAAVAALDSWEKTGDRTYWDEAKPKYDAELAKWKEFKPKGEQYAAVLEKQTQRLAAVAESELQTQYDDAVKRWEAAKQATEAARWQRDEKEKLAKQKLNGTKEYHLAWEESWNAEIEFVERCEQEFAAEYEMHVGRLNLIFYHYGVDSNASQIARYCVDLTRTKEFAVGLLSLLDNVEQVATQGFAEVLANQGRRLGFSCK
;
A
#
# COMPACT_ATOMS: atom_id res chain seq x y z
N MET A 1 114.18 21.44 27.25
CA MET A 1 114.67 21.82 25.89
C MET A 1 114.56 23.34 25.78
N SER A 2 115.67 24.08 25.58
CA SER A 2 115.59 25.53 25.36
C SER A 2 114.87 25.81 24.03
N MET A 3 113.70 26.47 24.08
CA MET A 3 112.84 26.74 22.93
C MET A 3 113.29 27.93 22.06
N VAL A 4 114.45 28.52 22.32
CA VAL A 4 115.00 29.65 21.55
C VAL A 4 115.68 29.16 20.26
N THR A 5 114.97 28.40 19.43
CA THR A 5 115.37 28.05 18.05
C THR A 5 114.63 28.85 16.98
N CYS A 6 113.60 29.61 17.35
CA CYS A 6 112.79 30.40 16.40
C CYS A 6 113.32 31.81 16.11
N VAL A 7 114.32 32.24 16.86
CA VAL A 7 115.02 33.50 16.60
C VAL A 7 116.11 33.22 15.57
N THR A 8 116.24 34.09 14.57
CA THR A 8 117.31 33.98 13.57
C THR A 8 118.64 33.92 14.32
N THR A 9 119.47 32.89 14.05
CA THR A 9 120.76 32.73 14.74
C THR A 9 121.53 34.05 14.72
N LEU A 10 122.18 34.42 15.83
CA LEU A 10 122.89 35.70 15.98
C LEU A 10 123.87 35.96 14.82
N SER A 11 124.46 34.91 14.25
CA SER A 11 125.33 34.94 13.05
C SER A 11 124.61 35.41 11.77
N ASN A 12 123.33 35.11 11.62
CA ASN A 12 122.50 35.49 10.48
C ASN A 12 121.84 36.87 10.69
N LEU A 13 121.59 37.29 11.94
CA LEU A 13 121.12 38.65 12.24
C LEU A 13 122.20 39.71 12.00
N SER A 14 123.49 39.37 12.14
CA SER A 14 124.59 40.31 11.92
C SER A 14 124.69 40.84 10.48
N THR A 15 124.21 40.08 9.48
CA THR A 15 124.31 40.44 8.05
C THR A 15 123.09 41.19 7.50
N ILE A 16 121.95 41.17 8.21
CA ILE A 16 120.73 41.85 7.78
C ILE A 16 120.76 43.32 8.26
N PRO A 17 120.46 44.30 7.38
CA PRO A 17 120.31 45.70 7.78
C PRO A 17 119.16 45.89 8.78
N GLN A 18 119.35 46.76 9.78
CA GLN A 18 118.31 47.07 10.77
C GLN A 18 117.02 47.62 10.11
N SER A 19 117.15 48.39 9.03
CA SER A 19 116.01 48.90 8.24
C SER A 19 115.18 47.79 7.60
N GLU A 20 115.81 46.68 7.21
CA GLU A 20 115.10 45.51 6.67
C GLU A 20 114.32 44.77 7.77
N LEU A 21 114.90 44.63 8.97
CA LEU A 21 114.21 44.03 10.12
C LEU A 21 113.03 44.90 10.58
N GLN A 22 113.17 46.22 10.56
CA GLN A 22 112.07 47.15 10.84
C GLN A 22 110.94 46.98 9.80
N ALA A 23 111.27 46.92 8.51
CA ALA A 23 110.27 46.71 7.46
C ALA A 23 109.53 45.37 7.60
N LYS A 24 110.23 44.29 8.00
CA LYS A 24 109.60 42.99 8.30
C LYS A 24 108.66 43.08 9.51
N TYR A 25 109.05 43.77 10.57
CA TYR A 25 108.20 44.01 11.72
C TYR A 25 106.95 44.82 11.34
N ASP A 26 107.10 45.94 10.63
CA ASP A 26 105.99 46.79 10.20
C ASP A 26 105.01 46.01 9.29
N ALA A 27 105.52 45.14 8.42
CA ALA A 27 104.69 44.26 7.59
C ALA A 27 103.92 43.22 8.42
N ALA A 28 104.57 42.60 9.41
CA ALA A 28 103.94 41.64 10.31
C ALA A 28 102.86 42.31 11.19
N VAL A 29 103.09 43.55 11.67
CA VAL A 29 102.07 44.34 12.38
C VAL A 29 100.83 44.55 11.50
N LYS A 30 101.00 44.96 10.23
CA LYS A 30 99.88 45.15 9.31
C LYS A 30 99.07 43.86 9.08
N ARG A 31 99.74 42.71 8.91
CA ARG A 31 99.06 41.41 8.75
C ARG A 31 98.26 41.03 10.00
N TRP A 32 98.86 41.23 11.18
CA TRP A 32 98.18 41.00 12.45
C TRP A 32 96.95 41.90 12.62
N GLU A 33 97.04 43.19 12.28
CA GLU A 33 95.89 44.10 12.32
C GLU A 33 94.74 43.64 11.40
N VAL A 34 95.07 43.15 10.19
CA VAL A 34 94.08 42.60 9.25
C VAL A 34 93.43 41.33 9.79
N ALA A 35 94.23 40.37 10.27
CA ALA A 35 93.72 39.12 10.84
C ALA A 35 92.87 39.37 12.09
N LYS A 36 93.29 40.30 12.96
CA LYS A 36 92.54 40.73 14.13
C LYS A 36 91.19 41.35 13.76
N LYS A 37 91.15 42.19 12.72
CA LYS A 37 89.89 42.75 12.23
C LYS A 37 88.95 41.65 11.73
N ALA A 38 89.46 40.73 10.92
CA ALA A 38 88.66 39.65 10.35
C ALA A 38 88.13 38.67 11.44
N MET A 39 88.90 38.43 12.50
CA MET A 39 88.46 37.69 13.68
C MET A 39 87.34 38.42 14.45
N LEU A 40 87.43 39.75 14.60
CA LEU A 40 86.36 40.55 15.21
C LEU A 40 85.08 40.53 14.38
N ASP A 41 85.19 40.61 13.05
CA ASP A 41 84.04 40.53 12.14
C ASP A 41 83.35 39.16 12.25
N ALA A 42 84.12 38.06 12.27
CA ALA A 42 83.59 36.72 12.49
C ALA A 42 82.95 36.55 13.90
N CYS A 43 83.49 37.22 14.92
CA CYS A 43 82.89 37.24 16.25
C CYS A 43 81.51 37.91 16.25
N LEU A 44 81.35 39.01 15.50
CA LEU A 44 80.07 39.71 15.36
C LEU A 44 79.03 38.84 14.64
N GLU A 45 79.40 38.18 13.54
CA GLU A 45 78.52 37.27 12.79
C GLU A 45 78.06 36.11 13.68
N LYS A 46 79.00 35.49 14.39
CA LYS A 46 78.71 34.42 15.36
C LYS A 46 77.71 34.87 16.44
N ASP A 47 77.92 36.04 17.03
CA ASP A 47 77.02 36.58 18.06
C ASP A 47 75.62 36.92 17.51
N GLU A 48 75.53 37.34 16.24
CA GLU A 48 74.26 37.56 15.56
C GLU A 48 73.51 36.25 15.33
N LYS A 49 74.17 35.23 14.79
CA LYS A 49 73.57 33.90 14.59
C LYS A 49 73.11 33.28 15.91
N LYS A 50 73.87 33.45 16.99
CA LYS A 50 73.47 33.02 18.34
C LYS A 50 72.19 33.70 18.81
N LYS A 51 72.04 35.00 18.57
CA LYS A 51 70.83 35.75 18.92
C LYS A 51 69.61 35.31 18.11
N ILE A 52 69.80 34.97 16.82
CA ILE A 52 68.74 34.42 15.98
C ILE A 52 68.30 33.06 16.52
N ALA A 53 69.25 32.15 16.76
CA ALA A 53 68.96 30.82 17.30
C ALA A 53 68.22 30.86 18.65
N ALA A 54 68.60 31.81 19.54
CA ALA A 54 67.97 31.97 20.84
C ALA A 54 66.55 32.58 20.81
N ARG A 55 66.08 33.12 19.67
CA ARG A 55 64.72 33.67 19.52
C ARG A 55 63.71 32.60 19.10
N GLU A 56 64.18 31.55 18.44
CA GLU A 56 63.32 30.46 17.99
C GLU A 56 62.82 29.64 19.20
N PRO A 57 61.54 29.21 19.22
CA PRO A 57 61.02 28.38 20.31
C PRO A 57 61.83 27.09 20.48
N ASN A 58 62.33 26.82 21.68
CA ASN A 58 63.11 25.60 21.96
C ASN A 58 62.33 24.34 21.54
N GLY A 59 63.03 23.41 20.89
CA GLY A 59 62.48 22.11 20.50
C GLY A 59 61.78 22.08 19.14
N THR A 60 61.76 23.19 18.39
CA THR A 60 61.24 23.21 17.00
C THR A 60 62.34 22.89 16.00
N LYS A 61 61.93 22.39 14.81
CA LYS A 61 62.84 22.14 13.68
C LYS A 61 63.61 23.41 13.30
N GLU A 62 62.93 24.56 13.29
CA GLU A 62 63.50 25.86 12.98
C GLU A 62 64.56 26.29 14.02
N SER A 63 64.31 26.02 15.31
CA SER A 63 65.27 26.29 16.38
C SER A 63 66.54 25.46 16.20
N TYR A 64 66.39 24.17 15.91
CA TYR A 64 67.53 23.28 15.67
C TYR A 64 68.36 23.73 14.44
N LEU A 65 67.72 24.06 13.32
CA LEU A 65 68.41 24.59 12.14
C LEU A 65 69.15 25.91 12.43
N ALA A 66 68.56 26.80 13.23
CA ALA A 66 69.22 28.05 13.62
C ALA A 66 70.45 27.81 14.52
N TRP A 67 70.40 26.83 15.43
CA TRP A 67 71.54 26.43 16.26
C TRP A 67 72.64 25.72 15.45
N ALA A 68 72.29 24.97 14.41
CA ALA A 68 73.24 24.42 13.46
C ALA A 68 74.03 25.53 12.74
N GLU A 69 73.36 26.56 12.23
CA GLU A 69 74.01 27.73 11.61
C GLU A 69 74.91 28.51 12.59
N TYR A 70 74.51 28.64 13.87
CA TYR A 70 75.41 29.15 14.91
C TYR A 70 76.68 28.30 15.05
N CYS A 71 76.57 26.97 15.11
CA CYS A 71 77.74 26.11 15.27
C CYS A 71 78.70 26.23 14.08
N LYS A 72 78.17 26.37 12.86
CA LYS A 72 78.96 26.60 11.63
C LYS A 72 79.75 27.92 11.69
N THR A 73 79.11 28.99 12.17
CA THR A 73 79.80 30.29 12.33
C THR A 73 80.79 30.31 13.49
N ASP A 74 80.57 29.52 14.55
CA ASP A 74 81.54 29.34 15.64
C ASP A 74 82.83 28.65 15.14
N ILE A 75 82.70 27.61 14.31
CA ILE A 75 83.84 26.96 13.63
C ILE A 75 84.62 27.98 12.79
N ALA A 76 83.93 28.78 11.97
CA ALA A 76 84.58 29.80 11.15
C ALA A 76 85.27 30.88 11.99
N PHE A 77 84.68 31.30 13.12
CA PHE A 77 85.32 32.22 14.06
C PHE A 77 86.64 31.65 14.61
N VAL A 78 86.67 30.36 14.94
CA VAL A 78 87.88 29.69 15.44
C VAL A 78 88.98 29.65 14.39
N ASP A 79 88.66 29.39 13.11
CA ASP A 79 89.62 29.45 12.00
C ASP A 79 90.25 30.85 11.87
N MET A 80 89.44 31.91 12.01
CA MET A 80 89.92 33.29 11.96
C MET A 80 90.76 33.67 13.18
N PHE A 81 90.45 33.10 14.34
CA PHE A 81 91.22 33.28 15.56
C PHE A 81 92.62 32.64 15.49
N GLU A 82 92.72 31.44 14.89
CA GLU A 82 94.00 30.78 14.63
C GLU A 82 94.88 31.62 13.69
N GLN A 83 94.30 32.21 12.64
CA GLN A 83 95.01 33.12 11.73
C GLN A 83 95.54 34.38 12.44
N GLU A 84 94.76 34.94 13.38
CA GLU A 84 95.19 36.09 14.19
C GLU A 84 96.37 35.74 15.09
N CYS A 85 96.34 34.58 15.76
CA CYS A 85 97.42 34.11 16.62
C CYS A 85 98.71 33.85 15.83
N ALA A 86 98.61 33.22 14.65
CA ALA A 86 99.76 33.01 13.77
C ALA A 86 100.40 34.34 13.31
N ALA A 87 99.57 35.32 12.97
CA ALA A 87 100.05 36.67 12.62
C ALA A 87 100.65 37.41 13.83
N GLU A 88 100.09 37.22 15.03
CA GLU A 88 100.63 37.78 16.28
C GLU A 88 102.01 37.20 16.60
N TYR A 89 102.20 35.90 16.39
CA TYR A 89 103.48 35.24 16.54
C TYR A 89 104.54 35.76 15.55
N GLU A 90 104.17 35.96 14.27
CA GLU A 90 105.04 36.58 13.27
C GLU A 90 105.46 38.00 13.68
N LYS A 91 104.51 38.78 14.23
CA LYS A 91 104.75 40.14 14.77
C LYS A 91 105.80 40.11 15.88
N HIS A 92 105.61 39.29 16.91
CA HIS A 92 106.53 39.21 18.04
C HIS A 92 107.90 38.66 17.64
N THR A 93 107.94 37.67 16.74
CA THR A 93 109.20 37.11 16.22
C THR A 93 109.99 38.17 15.47
N SER A 94 109.33 38.95 14.61
CA SER A 94 109.97 40.07 13.90
C SER A 94 110.48 41.13 14.87
N TYR A 95 109.72 41.43 15.93
CA TYR A 95 110.12 42.39 16.96
C TYR A 95 111.35 41.91 17.74
N ALA A 96 111.39 40.64 18.15
CA ALA A 96 112.54 40.08 18.86
C ALA A 96 113.82 40.13 18.03
N ASN A 97 113.74 39.77 16.74
CA ASN A 97 114.88 39.89 15.82
C ASN A 97 115.39 41.35 15.72
N LEU A 98 114.48 42.33 15.69
CA LEU A 98 114.82 43.76 15.68
C LEU A 98 115.51 44.20 16.98
N MET A 99 114.97 43.84 18.15
CA MET A 99 115.54 44.20 19.45
C MET A 99 116.92 43.55 19.67
N LEU A 100 117.08 42.28 19.27
CA LEU A 100 118.36 41.58 19.30
C LEU A 100 119.44 42.26 18.47
N LYS A 101 119.08 42.74 17.28
CA LYS A 101 119.98 43.49 16.41
C LYS A 101 120.35 44.84 16.99
N GLN A 102 119.40 45.54 17.62
CA GLN A 102 119.58 46.90 18.12
C GLN A 102 120.38 46.97 19.41
N TYR A 103 120.10 46.07 20.36
CA TYR A 103 120.57 46.19 21.74
C TYR A 103 121.42 44.99 22.20
N GLY A 104 121.54 43.94 21.39
CA GLY A 104 122.24 42.71 21.75
C GLY A 104 121.40 41.79 22.64
N VAL A 105 121.80 40.51 22.68
CA VAL A 105 121.07 39.41 23.35
C VAL A 105 120.92 39.59 24.86
N ASP A 106 121.86 40.27 25.50
CA ASP A 106 121.87 40.47 26.94
C ASP A 106 121.07 41.70 27.39
N SER A 107 120.53 42.49 26.45
CA SER A 107 119.70 43.64 26.81
C SER A 107 118.34 43.20 27.35
N ASN A 108 117.82 43.93 28.34
CA ASN A 108 116.47 43.72 28.84
C ASN A 108 115.42 43.77 27.72
N ALA A 109 115.57 44.70 26.76
CA ALA A 109 114.66 44.82 25.62
C ALA A 109 114.66 43.57 24.72
N ALA A 110 115.83 43.01 24.42
CA ALA A 110 115.92 41.77 23.65
C ALA A 110 115.37 40.56 24.43
N GLN A 111 115.67 40.45 25.72
CA GLN A 111 115.15 39.38 26.56
C GLN A 111 113.62 39.43 26.68
N ILE A 112 113.05 40.61 26.94
CA ILE A 112 111.60 40.81 26.99
C ILE A 112 110.97 40.42 25.65
N ALA A 113 111.54 40.86 24.53
CA ALA A 113 111.01 40.53 23.21
C ALA A 113 111.08 39.02 22.90
N ILE A 114 112.17 38.33 23.30
CA ILE A 114 112.27 36.86 23.19
C ILE A 114 111.19 36.18 24.02
N TYR A 115 110.96 36.63 25.25
CA TYR A 115 109.94 36.03 26.12
C TYR A 115 108.52 36.34 25.64
N ARG A 116 108.28 37.47 24.97
CA ARG A 116 107.00 37.73 24.26
C ARG A 116 106.78 36.72 23.15
N VAL A 117 107.82 36.38 22.39
CA VAL A 117 107.74 35.34 21.35
C VAL A 117 107.43 33.99 21.98
N GLU A 118 108.10 33.64 23.07
CA GLU A 118 107.87 32.38 23.79
C GLU A 118 106.44 32.30 24.32
N LEU A 119 105.94 33.36 24.97
CA LEU A 119 104.56 33.42 25.46
C LEU A 119 103.54 33.39 24.32
N THR A 120 103.81 34.09 23.21
CA THR A 120 102.91 34.07 22.05
C THR A 120 102.89 32.69 21.39
N ARG A 121 104.02 32.00 21.35
CA ARG A 121 104.10 30.62 20.86
C ARG A 121 103.34 29.67 21.78
N THR A 122 103.53 29.81 23.09
CA THR A 122 102.84 28.93 24.06
C THR A 122 101.37 29.29 24.24
N LYS A 123 100.94 30.45 23.75
CA LYS A 123 99.53 30.80 23.51
C LYS A 123 98.85 29.78 22.59
N GLU A 124 99.60 29.08 21.72
CA GLU A 124 99.14 27.92 20.93
C GLU A 124 98.79 26.69 21.79
N TYR A 125 98.94 26.77 23.12
CA TYR A 125 98.73 25.63 24.00
C TYR A 125 97.98 25.97 25.30
N THR A 126 97.65 27.24 25.52
CA THR A 126 96.87 27.66 26.69
C THR A 126 95.40 27.28 26.57
N LEU A 127 94.68 27.23 27.70
CA LEU A 127 93.21 27.08 27.75
C LEU A 127 92.48 28.35 27.28
N SER A 128 92.99 28.99 26.24
CA SER A 128 92.34 30.05 25.48
C SER A 128 92.16 29.58 24.05
N TRP A 129 91.21 30.20 23.35
CA TRP A 129 90.85 29.97 21.95
C TRP A 129 92.03 30.02 20.95
N SER A 130 93.22 30.38 21.41
CA SER A 130 94.47 30.46 20.67
C SER A 130 95.19 29.13 20.55
N SER A 131 94.83 28.12 21.35
CA SER A 131 95.59 26.89 21.34
C SER A 131 95.28 26.01 20.14
N GLN A 132 96.29 25.56 19.38
CA GLN A 132 96.08 24.70 18.22
C GLN A 132 95.35 23.39 18.58
N TYR A 133 95.69 22.80 19.73
CA TYR A 133 95.03 21.59 20.23
C TYR A 133 93.60 21.88 20.72
N TRP A 134 93.40 22.96 21.49
CA TRP A 134 92.06 23.35 21.91
C TRP A 134 91.17 23.79 20.75
N THR A 135 91.68 24.54 19.79
CA THR A 135 91.02 24.94 18.54
C THR A 135 90.56 23.71 17.79
N LYS A 136 91.45 22.72 17.60
CA LYS A 136 91.09 21.45 16.95
C LYS A 136 90.00 20.69 17.71
N TRP A 137 90.15 20.53 19.03
CA TRP A 137 89.15 19.82 19.86
C TRP A 137 87.82 20.59 19.95
N HIS A 138 87.87 21.92 19.94
CA HIS A 138 86.71 22.80 19.95
C HIS A 138 85.96 22.73 18.62
N GLN A 139 86.66 22.85 17.50
CA GLN A 139 86.08 22.61 16.17
C GLN A 139 85.43 21.24 16.09
N LEU A 140 86.05 20.21 16.66
CA LEU A 140 85.49 18.86 16.69
C LEU A 140 84.19 18.80 17.53
N MET A 141 84.17 19.39 18.72
CA MET A 141 82.93 19.51 19.53
C MET A 141 81.83 20.27 18.79
N PHE A 142 82.17 21.37 18.10
CA PHE A 142 81.20 22.17 17.36
C PHE A 142 80.73 21.51 16.06
N LYS A 143 81.57 20.69 15.42
CA LYS A 143 81.13 19.80 14.34
C LYS A 143 80.13 18.76 14.85
N ALA A 144 80.35 18.22 16.05
CA ALA A 144 79.39 17.32 16.67
C ALA A 144 78.09 18.02 17.08
N LEU A 145 78.16 19.24 17.62
CA LEU A 145 76.95 20.03 17.91
C LEU A 145 76.18 20.39 16.64
N LEU A 146 76.88 20.76 15.57
CA LEU A 146 76.29 20.98 14.26
C LEU A 146 75.50 19.75 13.79
N TRP A 147 76.09 18.56 13.93
CA TRP A 147 75.43 17.30 13.58
C TRP A 147 74.27 16.96 14.51
N TYR A 148 74.43 17.16 15.80
CA TYR A 148 73.37 16.98 16.80
C TYR A 148 72.13 17.79 16.44
N TRP A 149 72.31 19.08 16.13
CA TRP A 149 71.20 19.95 15.77
C TRP A 149 70.55 19.54 14.43
N ASN A 150 71.34 19.11 13.44
CA ASN A 150 70.77 18.58 12.20
C ASN A 150 69.96 17.30 12.44
N LEU A 151 70.47 16.35 13.24
CA LEU A 151 69.76 15.11 13.58
C LEU A 151 68.46 15.40 14.34
N LYS A 152 68.47 16.35 15.28
CA LYS A 152 67.25 16.81 15.96
C LYS A 152 66.25 17.47 15.01
N ALA A 153 66.71 18.25 14.03
CA ALA A 153 65.86 18.84 12.99
C ALA A 153 65.22 17.78 12.06
N GLU A 154 65.88 16.62 11.92
CA GLU A 154 65.44 15.47 11.12
C GLU A 154 64.66 14.43 11.94
N ALA A 155 64.43 14.68 13.23
CA ALA A 155 63.78 13.78 14.18
C ALA A 155 64.51 12.43 14.43
N SER A 156 65.82 12.39 14.20
CA SER A 156 66.72 11.31 14.63
C SER A 156 67.19 11.52 16.07
N ASP A 157 66.23 11.48 17.01
CA ASP A 157 66.46 11.82 18.42
C ASP A 157 67.45 10.87 19.10
N ALA A 158 67.44 9.58 18.77
CA ALA A 158 68.30 8.58 19.40
C ALA A 158 69.78 8.79 19.06
N GLU A 159 70.07 9.01 17.77
CA GLU A 159 71.41 9.26 17.25
C GLU A 159 71.93 10.61 17.74
N ALA A 160 71.05 11.61 17.82
CA ALA A 160 71.37 12.91 18.40
C ALA A 160 71.76 12.78 19.87
N ASP A 161 70.95 12.11 20.69
CA ASP A 161 71.23 11.92 22.12
C ASP A 161 72.52 11.12 22.35
N GLU A 162 72.80 10.12 21.51
CA GLU A 162 74.06 9.37 21.57
C GLU A 162 75.27 10.26 21.21
N LEU A 163 75.13 11.14 20.21
CA LEU A 163 76.17 12.08 19.81
C LEU A 163 76.44 13.15 20.89
N GLU A 164 75.40 13.67 21.53
CA GLU A 164 75.53 14.61 22.64
C GLU A 164 76.27 13.97 23.81
N LYS A 165 75.91 12.73 24.17
CA LYS A 165 76.61 11.97 25.20
C LYS A 165 78.09 11.74 24.87
N ALA A 166 78.41 11.34 23.64
CA ALA A 166 79.78 11.15 23.19
C ALA A 166 80.60 12.45 23.25
N LYS A 167 79.99 13.58 22.89
CA LYS A 167 80.58 14.91 22.99
C LYS A 167 80.85 15.30 24.45
N ASP A 168 79.90 15.05 25.35
CA ASP A 168 80.07 15.35 26.78
C ASP A 168 81.15 14.46 27.40
N GLU A 169 81.20 13.17 27.08
CA GLU A 169 82.27 12.27 27.50
C GLU A 169 83.65 12.74 27.02
N PHE A 170 83.75 13.20 25.76
CA PHE A 170 84.98 13.79 25.22
C PHE A 170 85.38 15.05 25.99
N ARG A 171 84.44 16.00 26.16
CA ARG A 171 84.67 17.26 26.88
C ARG A 171 85.11 17.02 28.31
N ASP A 172 84.45 16.10 29.02
CA ASP A 172 84.74 15.80 30.42
C ASP A 172 86.13 15.19 30.56
N ARG A 173 86.55 14.28 29.67
CA ARG A 173 87.91 13.72 29.68
C ARG A 173 88.97 14.79 29.45
N ILE A 174 88.76 15.67 28.46
CA ILE A 174 89.69 16.78 28.19
C ILE A 174 89.74 17.75 29.39
N SER A 175 88.59 18.10 29.98
CA SER A 175 88.52 19.06 31.08
C SER A 175 89.07 18.51 32.41
N ASN A 176 88.87 17.22 32.70
CA ASN A 176 89.26 16.63 33.98
C ASN A 176 90.71 16.17 34.03
N GLU A 177 91.25 15.69 32.91
CA GLU A 177 92.60 15.12 32.88
C GLU A 177 93.67 16.11 32.42
N SER A 178 93.26 17.21 31.77
CA SER A 178 94.20 18.25 31.38
C SER A 178 94.51 19.19 32.53
N ASN A 179 95.75 19.65 32.62
CA ASN A 179 96.12 20.75 33.50
C ASN A 179 95.90 22.13 32.84
N GLY A 180 95.06 22.20 31.79
CA GLY A 180 94.95 23.39 30.93
C GLY A 180 94.59 24.67 31.68
N LYS A 181 93.73 24.59 32.69
CA LYS A 181 93.37 25.76 33.52
C LYS A 181 94.56 26.26 34.34
N ALA A 182 95.27 25.35 35.01
CA ALA A 182 96.47 25.67 35.79
C ALA A 182 97.57 26.25 34.88
N PHE A 183 97.74 25.67 33.69
CA PHE A 183 98.67 26.20 32.68
C PHE A 183 98.28 27.59 32.20
N TYR A 184 97.00 27.86 31.92
CA TYR A 184 96.53 29.18 31.52
C TYR A 184 96.71 30.25 32.62
N GLU A 185 96.42 29.90 33.87
CA GLU A 185 96.65 30.79 35.02
C GLU A 185 98.14 31.12 35.18
N ALA A 186 99.01 30.12 35.05
CA ALA A 186 100.47 30.32 35.09
C ALA A 186 100.97 31.15 33.90
N TRP A 187 100.44 30.93 32.69
CA TRP A 187 100.77 31.71 31.50
C TRP A 187 100.36 33.18 31.64
N ASN A 188 99.15 33.46 32.15
CA ASN A 188 98.70 34.82 32.43
C ASN A 188 99.56 35.51 33.49
N ALA A 189 99.93 34.79 34.56
CA ALA A 189 100.80 35.32 35.60
C ALA A 189 102.17 35.71 35.04
N VAL A 190 102.77 34.86 34.20
CA VAL A 190 104.04 35.15 33.51
C VAL A 190 103.91 36.28 32.50
N GLY A 191 102.81 36.38 31.77
CA GLY A 191 102.50 37.51 30.90
C GLY A 191 102.41 38.84 31.66
N ALA A 192 101.70 38.86 32.79
CA ALA A 192 101.58 40.03 33.65
C ALA A 192 102.93 40.42 34.30
N ALA A 193 103.74 39.43 34.70
CA ALA A 193 105.09 39.66 35.19
C ALA A 193 105.99 40.26 34.10
N LEU A 194 105.86 39.81 32.85
CA LEU A 194 106.59 40.36 31.70
C LEU A 194 106.18 41.80 31.39
N ASP A 195 104.88 42.10 31.41
CA ASP A 195 104.35 43.47 31.27
C ASP A 195 104.93 44.41 32.33
N LYS A 196 105.03 43.92 33.58
CA LYS A 196 105.57 44.70 34.69
C LYS A 196 107.08 44.88 34.54
N TRP A 197 107.81 43.86 34.10
CA TRP A 197 109.24 43.97 33.79
C TRP A 197 109.51 44.99 32.69
N GLU A 198 108.72 44.97 31.61
CA GLU A 198 108.81 45.94 30.52
C GLU A 198 108.57 47.39 30.97
N LYS A 199 107.63 47.60 31.90
CA LYS A 199 107.29 48.93 32.42
C LYS A 199 108.27 49.47 33.46
N THR A 200 108.80 48.61 34.33
CA THR A 200 109.54 49.02 35.53
C THR A 200 111.04 48.77 35.43
N GLY A 201 111.47 47.91 34.51
CA GLY A 201 112.84 47.41 34.43
C GLY A 201 113.19 46.36 35.50
N ASP A 202 112.27 46.05 36.42
CA ASP A 202 112.45 45.05 37.49
C ASP A 202 111.98 43.67 37.04
N ARG A 203 112.83 42.66 37.22
CA ARG A 203 112.63 41.29 36.77
C ARG A 203 112.13 40.35 37.88
N ALA A 204 112.02 40.80 39.13
CA ALA A 204 111.73 39.93 40.27
C ALA A 204 110.48 39.04 40.10
N ASP A 205 109.35 39.62 39.70
CA ASP A 205 108.10 38.88 39.51
C ASP A 205 108.20 37.85 38.36
N TRP A 206 109.01 38.15 37.34
CA TRP A 206 109.24 37.23 36.22
C TRP A 206 110.03 36.01 36.66
N ASP A 207 111.08 36.20 37.47
CA ASP A 207 111.90 35.09 37.98
C ASP A 207 111.11 34.19 38.95
N GLU A 208 110.07 34.71 39.60
CA GLU A 208 109.13 33.93 40.43
C GLU A 208 108.08 33.18 39.59
N ALA A 209 107.46 33.86 38.62
CA ALA A 209 106.36 33.28 37.85
C ALA A 209 106.84 32.25 36.80
N LYS A 210 108.03 32.45 36.22
CA LYS A 210 108.55 31.62 35.12
C LYS A 210 108.69 30.13 35.46
N PRO A 211 109.29 29.73 36.61
CA PRO A 211 109.38 28.31 36.98
C PRO A 211 108.02 27.62 37.12
N ILE A 212 106.98 28.34 37.60
CA ILE A 212 105.62 27.81 37.75
C ILE A 212 105.02 27.53 36.37
N TYR A 213 105.17 28.47 35.44
CA TYR A 213 104.77 28.30 34.05
C TYR A 213 105.50 27.15 33.36
N GLU A 214 106.81 27.02 33.52
CA GLU A 214 107.59 25.93 32.92
C GLU A 214 107.13 24.55 33.44
N ALA A 215 106.80 24.45 34.74
CA ALA A 215 106.29 23.22 35.34
C ALA A 215 104.89 22.84 34.83
N GLU A 216 103.96 23.80 34.72
CA GLU A 216 102.63 23.54 34.16
C GLU A 216 102.68 23.29 32.65
N TRP A 217 103.63 23.91 31.95
CA TRP A 217 103.88 23.67 30.54
C TRP A 217 104.33 22.22 30.26
N GLU A 218 105.21 21.68 31.08
CA GLU A 218 105.69 20.30 30.95
C GLU A 218 104.55 19.29 31.13
N LYS A 219 103.71 19.47 32.15
CA LYS A 219 102.49 18.66 32.37
C LYS A 219 101.51 18.75 31.21
N TRP A 220 101.36 19.93 30.61
CA TRP A 220 100.50 20.10 29.43
C TRP A 220 101.03 19.30 28.24
N ASN A 221 102.34 19.34 28.00
CA ASN A 221 102.97 18.56 26.94
C ASN A 221 102.81 17.04 27.12
N GLU A 222 102.80 16.55 28.36
CA GLU A 222 102.51 15.15 28.66
C GLU A 222 101.05 14.76 28.34
N PHE A 223 100.11 15.71 28.44
CA PHE A 223 98.69 15.48 28.17
C PHE A 223 98.36 15.45 26.67
N ILE A 224 99.04 16.25 25.84
CA ILE A 224 98.74 16.42 24.40
C ILE A 224 98.50 15.07 23.67
N PRO A 225 99.37 14.05 23.75
CA PRO A 225 99.13 12.79 23.06
C PRO A 225 97.87 12.05 23.52
N LYS A 226 97.49 12.18 24.80
CA LYS A 226 96.25 11.58 25.32
C LYS A 226 95.02 12.30 24.82
N GLY A 227 95.04 13.64 24.78
CA GLY A 227 93.95 14.43 24.23
C GLY A 227 93.68 14.11 22.75
N GLU A 228 94.73 13.91 21.95
CA GLU A 228 94.61 13.49 20.55
C GLU A 228 94.01 12.07 20.40
N GLN A 229 94.32 11.15 21.31
CA GLN A 229 93.67 9.83 21.34
C GLN A 229 92.16 9.95 21.63
N TYR A 230 91.76 10.81 22.57
CA TYR A 230 90.35 11.06 22.84
C TYR A 230 89.63 11.68 21.64
N ALA A 231 90.28 12.62 20.94
CA ALA A 231 89.71 13.23 19.74
C ALA A 231 89.47 12.18 18.63
N ALA A 232 90.44 11.27 18.41
CA ALA A 232 90.30 10.20 17.42
C ALA A 232 89.18 9.20 17.77
N VAL A 233 88.96 8.88 19.05
CA VAL A 233 87.83 8.04 19.49
C VAL A 233 86.50 8.74 19.18
N PHE A 234 86.40 10.03 19.52
CA PHE A 234 85.20 10.82 19.30
C PHE A 234 84.89 10.99 17.80
N GLU A 235 85.89 11.28 16.96
CA GLU A 235 85.73 11.32 15.50
C GLU A 235 85.19 10.00 14.91
N ASN A 236 85.66 8.85 15.41
CA ASN A 236 85.17 7.55 14.97
C ASN A 236 83.72 7.30 15.42
N GLN A 237 83.34 7.74 16.62
CA GLN A 237 81.95 7.67 17.10
C GLN A 237 81.03 8.54 16.24
N MET A 238 81.43 9.78 15.94
CA MET A 238 80.71 10.65 15.00
C MET A 238 80.49 9.92 13.66
N ARG A 239 81.55 9.40 13.04
CA ARG A 239 81.46 8.70 11.75
C ARG A 239 80.48 7.52 11.79
N ARG A 240 80.49 6.73 12.87
CA ARG A 240 79.55 5.61 13.06
C ARG A 240 78.10 6.09 13.07
N LEU A 241 77.80 7.13 13.86
CA LEU A 241 76.45 7.67 13.99
C LEU A 241 75.93 8.26 12.68
N SER A 242 76.79 8.92 11.90
CA SER A 242 76.44 9.40 10.57
C SER A 242 76.04 8.26 9.62
N THR A 243 76.72 7.11 9.67
CA THR A 243 76.35 5.93 8.87
C THR A 243 75.00 5.32 9.30
N VAL A 244 74.69 5.34 10.60
CA VAL A 244 73.39 4.85 11.12
C VAL A 244 72.25 5.73 10.61
N ALA A 245 72.36 7.05 10.76
CA ALA A 245 71.34 8.00 10.30
C ALA A 245 71.08 7.90 8.78
N GLU A 246 72.12 7.72 7.96
CA GLU A 246 71.96 7.50 6.52
C GLU A 246 71.19 6.20 6.20
N SER A 247 71.44 5.13 6.95
CA SER A 247 70.72 3.86 6.79
C SER A 247 69.25 3.96 7.17
N GLU A 248 68.91 4.76 8.17
CA GLU A 248 67.52 5.01 8.58
C GLU A 248 66.76 5.84 7.55
N LEU A 249 67.35 6.92 7.04
CA LEU A 249 66.76 7.71 5.95
C LEU A 249 66.55 6.88 4.67
N GLN A 250 67.47 5.98 4.36
CA GLN A 250 67.30 5.03 3.24
C GLN A 250 66.12 4.09 3.50
N THR A 251 65.95 3.61 4.74
CA THR A 251 64.82 2.76 5.13
C THR A 251 63.48 3.50 5.00
N GLN A 252 63.41 4.75 5.48
CA GLN A 252 62.23 5.61 5.35
C GLN A 252 61.87 5.85 3.87
N TYR A 253 62.86 6.09 3.02
CA TYR A 253 62.65 6.22 1.58
C TYR A 253 62.08 4.94 0.96
N ASP A 254 62.66 3.78 1.27
CA ASP A 254 62.19 2.48 0.75
C ASP A 254 60.75 2.17 1.22
N GLU A 255 60.40 2.52 2.45
CA GLU A 255 59.03 2.41 2.98
C GLU A 255 58.04 3.36 2.29
N ALA A 256 58.45 4.59 2.03
CA ALA A 256 57.65 5.57 1.28
C ALA A 256 57.41 5.11 -0.17
N VAL A 257 58.42 4.51 -0.82
CA VAL A 257 58.28 3.89 -2.15
C VAL A 257 57.26 2.75 -2.13
N LYS A 258 57.38 1.81 -1.18
CA LYS A 258 56.41 0.69 -1.03
C LYS A 258 54.99 1.19 -0.79
N SER A 259 54.82 2.20 0.07
CA SER A 259 53.53 2.82 0.36
C SER A 259 52.90 3.45 -0.89
N TRP A 260 53.71 4.16 -1.69
CA TRP A 260 53.25 4.74 -2.95
C TRP A 260 52.86 3.68 -3.98
N GLU A 261 53.65 2.60 -4.13
CA GLU A 261 53.30 1.51 -5.05
C GLU A 261 52.00 0.80 -4.64
N ALA A 262 51.77 0.59 -3.35
CA ALA A 262 50.54 0.03 -2.82
C ALA A 262 49.32 0.93 -3.10
N ALA A 263 49.47 2.24 -2.87
CA ALA A 263 48.42 3.22 -3.15
C ALA A 263 48.09 3.26 -4.66
N LYS A 264 49.11 3.28 -5.52
CA LYS A 264 48.96 3.21 -6.99
C LYS A 264 48.23 1.95 -7.45
N GLN A 265 48.48 0.81 -6.82
CA GLN A 265 47.77 -0.43 -7.12
C GLN A 265 46.30 -0.38 -6.66
N ALA A 266 46.02 0.23 -5.50
CA ALA A 266 44.66 0.45 -5.01
C ALA A 266 43.85 1.36 -5.95
N THR A 267 44.46 2.44 -6.47
CA THR A 267 43.85 3.32 -7.48
C THR A 267 43.47 2.56 -8.74
N LYS A 268 44.36 1.70 -9.25
CA LYS A 268 44.08 0.85 -10.42
C LYS A 268 42.90 -0.10 -10.17
N THR A 269 42.84 -0.75 -9.01
CA THR A 269 41.73 -1.64 -8.66
C THR A 269 40.40 -0.88 -8.56
N ALA A 270 40.38 0.28 -7.89
CA ALA A 270 39.18 1.11 -7.79
C ALA A 270 38.70 1.59 -9.17
N LYS A 271 39.63 1.94 -10.07
CA LYS A 271 39.31 2.29 -11.46
C LYS A 271 38.61 1.16 -12.21
N VAL A 272 39.11 -0.08 -12.06
CA VAL A 272 38.50 -1.25 -12.71
C VAL A 272 37.06 -1.48 -12.23
N GLU A 273 36.80 -1.37 -10.92
CA GLU A 273 35.45 -1.54 -10.39
C GLU A 273 34.51 -0.41 -10.85
N ARG A 274 34.99 0.84 -10.83
CA ARG A 274 34.27 1.99 -11.37
C ARG A 274 33.88 1.79 -12.84
N ASP A 275 34.82 1.39 -13.69
CA ASP A 275 34.59 1.18 -15.13
C ASP A 275 33.62 0.01 -15.38
N LYS A 276 33.67 -1.03 -14.54
CA LYS A 276 32.72 -2.15 -14.56
C LYS A 276 31.30 -1.69 -14.19
N LYS A 277 31.15 -0.89 -13.13
CA LYS A 277 29.85 -0.32 -12.73
C LYS A 277 29.28 0.62 -13.80
N GLU A 278 30.13 1.42 -14.45
CA GLU A 278 29.73 2.27 -15.58
C GLU A 278 29.16 1.44 -16.74
N LYS A 279 29.84 0.34 -17.07
CA LYS A 279 29.40 -0.58 -18.13
C LYS A 279 28.05 -1.20 -17.83
N ILE A 280 27.81 -1.60 -16.57
CA ILE A 280 26.50 -2.11 -16.13
C ILE A 280 25.43 -1.02 -16.24
N ALA A 281 25.70 0.19 -15.74
CA ALA A 281 24.75 1.30 -15.80
C ALA A 281 24.34 1.66 -17.25
N LYS A 282 25.27 1.61 -18.21
CA LYS A 282 25.01 1.85 -19.64
C LYS A 282 24.20 0.75 -20.33
N GLN A 283 24.19 -0.48 -19.80
CA GLN A 283 23.45 -1.61 -20.38
C GLN A 283 21.97 -1.62 -19.98
N ILE A 284 21.59 -0.91 -18.92
CA ILE A 284 20.20 -0.82 -18.45
C ILE A 284 19.49 0.32 -19.19
N PRO A 285 18.27 0.10 -19.74
CA PRO A 285 17.51 1.15 -20.42
C PRO A 285 17.34 2.40 -19.55
N SER A 286 17.68 3.57 -20.11
CA SER A 286 17.62 4.85 -19.40
C SER A 286 16.18 5.20 -18.96
N GLY A 287 16.06 5.93 -17.85
CA GLY A 287 14.77 6.36 -17.30
C GLY A 287 14.02 5.30 -16.47
N THR A 288 14.58 4.10 -16.33
CA THR A 288 14.06 3.06 -15.43
C THR A 288 14.61 3.25 -14.01
N LYS A 289 13.89 2.74 -13.00
CA LYS A 289 14.36 2.74 -11.60
C LYS A 289 15.68 1.99 -11.46
N GLU A 290 15.82 0.88 -12.17
CA GLU A 290 17.03 0.05 -12.23
C GLU A 290 18.21 0.82 -12.82
N SER A 291 17.97 1.64 -13.85
CA SER A 291 19.01 2.52 -14.42
C SER A 291 19.45 3.58 -13.41
N HIS A 292 18.51 4.18 -12.67
CA HIS A 292 18.84 5.15 -11.62
C HIS A 292 19.68 4.52 -10.50
N ILE A 293 19.34 3.31 -10.04
CA ILE A 293 20.12 2.57 -9.03
C ILE A 293 21.53 2.27 -9.57
N ALA A 294 21.66 1.75 -10.78
CA ALA A 294 22.97 1.41 -11.35
C ALA A 294 23.87 2.64 -11.58
N TRP A 295 23.28 3.79 -11.95
CA TRP A 295 24.03 5.05 -12.02
C TRP A 295 24.46 5.55 -10.64
N ALA A 296 23.63 5.40 -9.60
CA ALA A 296 24.02 5.72 -8.23
C ALA A 296 25.21 4.86 -7.77
N GLU A 297 25.18 3.54 -8.02
CA GLU A 297 26.29 2.63 -7.73
C GLU A 297 27.58 2.99 -8.48
N TYR A 298 27.47 3.44 -9.74
CA TYR A 298 28.62 3.94 -10.49
C TYR A 298 29.26 5.15 -9.81
N TRP A 299 28.45 6.13 -9.37
CA TRP A 299 28.97 7.32 -8.71
C TRP A 299 29.56 7.02 -7.33
N GLU A 300 29.05 6.04 -6.59
CA GLU A 300 29.68 5.54 -5.35
C GLU A 300 31.05 4.88 -5.62
N ALA A 301 31.16 4.10 -6.70
CA ALA A 301 32.45 3.56 -7.13
C ALA A 301 33.40 4.67 -7.63
N HIS A 302 32.87 5.76 -8.18
CA HIS A 302 33.64 6.94 -8.57
C HIS A 302 34.23 7.66 -7.36
N ILE A 303 33.43 7.87 -6.30
CA ILE A 303 33.89 8.43 -5.00
C ILE A 303 35.05 7.59 -4.44
N THR A 304 34.91 6.26 -4.46
CA THR A 304 35.97 5.35 -3.99
C THR A 304 37.25 5.47 -4.83
N PHE A 305 37.11 5.61 -6.15
CA PHE A 305 38.25 5.83 -7.05
C PHE A 305 38.96 7.16 -6.75
N ASP A 306 38.20 8.22 -6.52
CA ASP A 306 38.69 9.56 -6.17
C ASP A 306 39.48 9.52 -4.84
N GLU A 307 38.95 8.87 -3.80
CA GLU A 307 39.66 8.65 -2.52
C GLU A 307 40.99 7.89 -2.70
N LYS A 308 41.05 6.91 -3.60
CA LYS A 308 42.30 6.19 -3.89
C LYS A 308 43.30 7.05 -4.66
N CYS A 309 42.85 7.90 -5.58
CA CYS A 309 43.71 8.87 -6.24
C CYS A 309 44.34 9.85 -5.23
N GLU A 310 43.57 10.32 -4.24
CA GLU A 310 44.08 11.20 -3.17
C GLU A 310 45.16 10.49 -2.35
N GLN A 311 44.90 9.23 -1.93
CA GLN A 311 45.88 8.41 -1.21
C GLN A 311 47.17 8.18 -2.00
N GLU A 312 47.07 7.94 -3.31
CA GLU A 312 48.24 7.81 -4.20
C GLU A 312 49.04 9.10 -4.28
N CYS A 313 48.38 10.25 -4.37
CA CYS A 313 49.03 11.56 -4.39
C CYS A 313 49.75 11.85 -3.07
N CYS A 314 49.10 11.66 -1.92
CA CYS A 314 49.73 11.84 -0.61
C CYS A 314 50.97 10.94 -0.45
N ALA A 315 50.87 9.67 -0.83
CA ALA A 315 51.99 8.75 -0.78
C ALA A 315 53.14 9.16 -1.72
N CYS A 316 52.83 9.79 -2.87
CA CYS A 316 53.83 10.34 -3.77
C CYS A 316 54.58 11.53 -3.15
N CYS A 317 53.90 12.41 -2.41
CA CYS A 317 54.52 13.52 -1.69
C CYS A 317 55.52 13.01 -0.64
N ILE A 318 55.09 12.05 0.20
CA ILE A 318 55.94 11.44 1.25
C ILE A 318 57.19 10.80 0.61
N LYS A 319 57.04 10.11 -0.52
CA LYS A 319 58.16 9.53 -1.27
C LYS A 319 59.16 10.60 -1.75
N CYS A 320 58.67 11.70 -2.32
CA CYS A 320 59.54 12.77 -2.82
C CYS A 320 60.25 13.51 -1.67
N GLU A 321 59.57 13.73 -0.54
CA GLU A 321 60.15 14.33 0.66
C GLU A 321 61.24 13.44 1.27
N ALA A 322 60.98 12.14 1.43
CA ALA A 322 61.98 11.19 1.89
C ALA A 322 63.21 11.11 0.95
N ALA A 323 62.99 11.23 -0.37
CA ALA A 323 64.07 11.32 -1.34
C ALA A 323 64.92 12.58 -1.15
N ALA A 324 64.28 13.72 -0.87
CA ALA A 324 64.96 14.99 -0.63
C ALA A 324 65.84 14.91 0.62
N HIS A 325 65.33 14.40 1.75
CA HIS A 325 66.10 14.21 2.97
C HIS A 325 67.31 13.28 2.76
N LEU A 326 67.11 12.15 2.08
CA LEU A 326 68.21 11.22 1.76
C LEU A 326 69.30 11.88 0.89
N MET A 327 68.91 12.66 -0.11
CA MET A 327 69.87 13.37 -0.98
C MET A 327 70.61 14.49 -0.25
N ILE A 328 69.93 15.23 0.62
CA ILE A 328 70.54 16.25 1.48
C ILE A 328 71.60 15.61 2.38
N GLN A 329 71.28 14.48 3.01
CA GLN A 329 72.23 13.80 3.90
C GLN A 329 73.45 13.25 3.16
N ARG A 330 73.26 12.66 1.97
CA ARG A 330 74.35 12.05 1.19
C ARG A 330 75.30 13.07 0.55
N TYR A 331 74.76 14.15 0.03
CA TYR A 331 75.48 15.04 -0.88
C TYR A 331 75.53 16.50 -0.39
N GLY A 332 74.85 16.81 0.72
CA GLY A 332 74.66 18.15 1.24
C GLY A 332 73.57 18.92 0.50
N VAL A 333 72.94 19.87 1.21
CA VAL A 333 71.85 20.74 0.70
C VAL A 333 72.24 21.55 -0.54
N GLY A 334 73.54 21.84 -0.70
CA GLY A 334 74.07 22.58 -1.84
C GLY A 334 74.25 21.75 -3.12
N SER A 335 74.11 20.42 -3.05
CA SER A 335 74.29 19.56 -4.22
C SER A 335 73.14 19.71 -5.22
N LYS A 336 73.45 19.56 -6.51
CA LYS A 336 72.45 19.51 -7.58
C LYS A 336 71.37 18.46 -7.28
N GLY A 337 71.78 17.26 -6.85
CA GLY A 337 70.87 16.16 -6.54
C GLY A 337 69.90 16.48 -5.39
N ALA A 338 70.38 17.10 -4.32
CA ALA A 338 69.52 17.55 -3.22
C ALA A 338 68.55 18.64 -3.67
N GLN A 339 69.02 19.63 -4.44
CA GLN A 339 68.16 20.71 -4.95
C GLN A 339 67.06 20.18 -5.87
N ILE A 340 67.38 19.29 -6.80
CA ILE A 340 66.38 18.65 -7.68
C ILE A 340 65.37 17.84 -6.87
N ALA A 341 65.81 17.06 -5.88
CA ALA A 341 64.92 16.29 -5.02
C ALA A 341 64.00 17.17 -4.16
N MET A 342 64.52 18.29 -3.63
CA MET A 342 63.71 19.29 -2.91
C MET A 342 62.65 19.91 -3.81
N TYR A 343 63.02 20.37 -5.02
CA TYR A 343 62.05 20.95 -5.95
C TYR A 343 61.04 19.91 -6.46
N ARG A 344 61.42 18.63 -6.57
CA ARG A 344 60.47 17.54 -6.83
C ARG A 344 59.51 17.31 -5.67
N ALA A 345 59.96 17.44 -4.43
CA ALA A 345 59.08 17.41 -3.26
C ALA A 345 58.11 18.59 -3.27
N ASP A 346 58.58 19.80 -3.56
CA ASP A 346 57.73 21.00 -3.69
C ASP A 346 56.73 20.86 -4.85
N LEU A 347 57.16 20.36 -6.02
CA LEU A 347 56.26 20.13 -7.15
C LEU A 347 55.29 18.97 -6.89
N ALA A 348 55.67 17.94 -6.14
CA ALA A 348 54.78 16.86 -5.74
C ALA A 348 53.74 17.35 -4.73
N TYR A 349 54.16 18.15 -3.74
CA TYR A 349 53.26 18.82 -2.81
C TYR A 349 52.29 19.71 -3.57
N THR A 350 52.77 20.48 -4.55
CA THR A 350 51.91 21.41 -5.28
C THR A 350 51.09 20.76 -6.41
N LYS A 351 51.40 19.51 -6.78
CA LYS A 351 50.54 18.65 -7.61
C LYS A 351 49.17 18.42 -6.98
N GLU A 352 49.05 18.64 -5.67
CA GLU A 352 47.78 18.67 -4.96
C GLU A 352 46.79 19.71 -5.49
N PHE A 353 47.22 20.65 -6.33
CA PHE A 353 46.44 21.85 -6.66
C PHE A 353 46.35 22.17 -8.16
N THR A 354 47.01 21.39 -9.02
CA THR A 354 46.97 21.57 -10.48
C THR A 354 45.73 20.93 -11.08
N TRP A 355 45.27 21.38 -12.26
CA TRP A 355 44.10 20.83 -12.96
C TRP A 355 44.38 19.44 -13.59
N TYR A 356 44.96 18.53 -12.83
CA TYR A 356 44.96 17.11 -13.15
C TYR A 356 43.70 16.51 -12.53
N ARG A 357 43.01 15.59 -13.21
CA ARG A 357 41.90 14.79 -12.63
C ARG A 357 42.32 13.92 -11.42
N SER A 358 43.51 14.15 -10.89
CA SER A 358 44.08 13.47 -9.74
C SER A 358 44.72 14.44 -8.73
N SER A 359 44.43 15.75 -8.81
CA SER A 359 44.84 16.69 -7.76
C SER A 359 43.91 16.53 -6.54
N PRO A 360 44.42 16.31 -5.31
CA PRO A 360 43.59 16.17 -4.10
C PRO A 360 42.50 17.25 -3.89
N TYR A 361 42.73 18.53 -4.21
CA TYR A 361 41.66 19.55 -4.11
C TYR A 361 40.57 19.38 -5.17
N TRP A 362 40.97 19.02 -6.40
CA TRP A 362 40.01 18.70 -7.45
C TRP A 362 39.29 17.39 -7.18
N ILE A 363 39.99 16.39 -6.66
CA ILE A 363 39.42 15.13 -6.18
C ILE A 363 38.38 15.42 -5.10
N LYS A 364 38.64 16.34 -4.15
CA LYS A 364 37.65 16.72 -3.14
C LYS A 364 36.38 17.30 -3.76
N TRP A 365 36.51 18.21 -4.75
CA TRP A 365 35.35 18.80 -5.42
C TRP A 365 34.66 17.85 -6.41
N ASP A 366 35.41 17.02 -7.12
CA ASP A 366 34.91 15.96 -7.99
C ASP A 366 34.18 14.88 -7.17
N ARG A 367 34.71 14.55 -5.99
CA ARG A 367 34.05 13.69 -5.01
C ARG A 367 32.73 14.30 -4.55
N LEU A 368 32.70 15.59 -4.22
CA LEU A 368 31.46 16.28 -3.86
C LEU A 368 30.44 16.26 -5.02
N VAL A 369 30.90 16.44 -6.26
CA VAL A 369 30.05 16.32 -7.45
C VAL A 369 29.57 14.89 -7.65
N ALA A 370 30.42 13.90 -7.41
CA ALA A 370 30.08 12.48 -7.48
C ALA A 370 29.07 12.10 -6.38
N GLU A 371 29.23 12.61 -5.15
CA GLU A 371 28.28 12.48 -4.05
C GLU A 371 26.94 13.13 -4.40
N ALA A 372 26.94 14.34 -4.97
CA ALA A 372 25.74 15.02 -5.45
C ALA A 372 25.05 14.22 -6.56
N ARG A 373 25.81 13.63 -7.50
CA ARG A 373 25.26 12.77 -8.56
C ARG A 373 24.71 11.46 -8.02
N ALA A 374 25.41 10.81 -7.10
CA ALA A 374 24.94 9.61 -6.43
C ALA A 374 23.62 9.88 -5.71
N LEU A 375 23.53 10.98 -4.96
CA LEU A 375 22.30 11.41 -4.30
C LEU A 375 21.18 11.75 -5.30
N CYS A 376 21.49 12.48 -6.38
CA CYS A 376 20.52 12.79 -7.43
C CYS A 376 19.90 11.52 -8.03
N TRP A 377 20.72 10.51 -8.35
CA TRP A 377 20.23 9.24 -8.87
C TRP A 377 19.47 8.40 -7.83
N LYS A 378 19.87 8.43 -6.55
CA LYS A 378 19.08 7.84 -5.45
C LYS A 378 17.70 8.49 -5.32
N LEU A 379 17.64 9.84 -5.38
CA LEU A 379 16.38 10.59 -5.36
C LEU A 379 15.50 10.23 -6.55
N ARG A 380 16.06 10.12 -7.76
CA ARG A 380 15.31 9.65 -8.95
C ARG A 380 14.83 8.20 -8.82
N ALA A 381 15.62 7.31 -8.21
CA ALA A 381 15.21 5.92 -7.94
C ALA A 381 14.07 5.83 -6.90
N ALA A 382 13.98 6.82 -6.00
CA ALA A 382 12.92 6.97 -5.01
C ALA A 382 11.76 7.88 -5.48
N GLU A 383 11.71 8.24 -6.76
CA GLU A 383 10.67 9.07 -7.40
C GLU A 383 10.59 10.54 -6.92
N PHE A 384 11.65 11.07 -6.33
CA PHE A 384 11.78 12.48 -5.95
C PHE A 384 12.37 13.33 -7.10
N GLN A 385 11.67 13.37 -8.23
CA GLN A 385 12.18 13.99 -9.46
C GLN A 385 12.47 15.49 -9.29
N LYS A 386 11.62 16.22 -8.57
CA LYS A 386 11.76 17.68 -8.37
C LYS A 386 13.02 18.01 -7.57
N GLU A 387 13.25 17.27 -6.49
CA GLU A 387 14.41 17.39 -5.61
C GLU A 387 15.68 16.98 -6.33
N ALA A 388 15.63 15.88 -7.12
CA ALA A 388 16.75 15.47 -7.95
C ALA A 388 17.14 16.54 -8.99
N ASP A 389 16.16 17.14 -9.68
CA ASP A 389 16.41 18.20 -10.66
C ASP A 389 16.91 19.49 -10.00
N GLU A 390 16.50 19.78 -8.77
CA GLU A 390 17.04 20.89 -7.98
C GLU A 390 18.50 20.65 -7.60
N LEU A 391 18.84 19.43 -7.18
CA LEU A 391 20.22 19.05 -6.89
C LEU A 391 21.10 19.08 -8.14
N ASP A 392 20.58 18.59 -9.28
CA ASP A 392 21.29 18.61 -10.56
C ASP A 392 21.63 20.05 -10.98
N ARG A 393 20.67 20.98 -10.84
CA ARG A 393 20.88 22.42 -11.06
C ARG A 393 21.91 23.02 -10.11
N ALA A 394 21.86 22.69 -8.81
CA ALA A 394 22.82 23.19 -7.82
C ALA A 394 24.25 22.72 -8.14
N LYS A 395 24.38 21.45 -8.53
CA LYS A 395 25.63 20.83 -8.98
C LYS A 395 26.15 21.48 -10.28
N ASP A 396 25.28 21.77 -11.25
CA ASP A 396 25.68 22.47 -12.48
C ASP A 396 26.14 23.90 -12.19
N VAL A 397 25.47 24.63 -11.28
CA VAL A 397 25.90 25.96 -10.83
C VAL A 397 27.27 25.90 -10.15
N PHE A 398 27.52 24.89 -9.33
CA PHE A 398 28.83 24.65 -8.71
C PHE A 398 29.91 24.42 -9.77
N LEU A 399 29.66 23.52 -10.73
CA LEU A 399 30.59 23.22 -11.83
C LEU A 399 30.88 24.45 -12.70
N GLU A 400 29.86 25.25 -13.07
CA GLU A 400 30.07 26.47 -13.86
C GLU A 400 30.90 27.51 -13.09
N ARG A 401 30.65 27.70 -11.79
CA ARG A 401 31.45 28.60 -10.95
C ARG A 401 32.91 28.14 -10.83
N ILE A 402 33.15 26.84 -10.78
CA ILE A 402 34.49 26.28 -10.70
C ILE A 402 35.23 26.32 -12.04
N LYS A 403 34.54 26.15 -13.18
CA LYS A 403 35.13 26.28 -14.53
C LYS A 403 35.72 27.66 -14.82
N THR A 404 35.22 28.71 -14.18
CA THR A 404 35.73 30.10 -14.37
C THR A 404 37.07 30.38 -13.69
N SER A 405 37.70 29.37 -13.09
CA SER A 405 39.02 29.47 -12.47
C SER A 405 40.15 29.40 -13.50
N ASN A 406 41.26 30.10 -13.25
CA ASN A 406 42.42 30.17 -14.14
C ASN A 406 43.28 28.87 -14.12
N CYS A 407 42.66 27.73 -13.81
CA CYS A 407 43.34 26.49 -13.41
C CYS A 407 44.05 25.76 -14.55
N GLU A 408 43.64 25.98 -15.80
CA GLU A 408 44.35 25.48 -16.99
C GLU A 408 45.74 26.12 -17.11
N VAL A 409 45.87 27.41 -16.74
CA VAL A 409 47.15 28.13 -16.77
C VAL A 409 48.10 27.64 -15.66
N LEU A 410 47.58 27.32 -14.47
CA LEU A 410 48.37 26.70 -13.40
C LEU A 410 48.85 25.29 -13.79
N TYR A 411 47.99 24.50 -14.44
CA TYR A 411 48.35 23.17 -14.91
C TYR A 411 49.49 23.22 -15.93
N LEU A 412 49.38 24.08 -16.95
CA LEU A 412 50.42 24.24 -17.97
C LEU A 412 51.75 24.76 -17.40
N SER A 413 51.70 25.63 -16.40
CA SER A 413 52.92 26.13 -15.74
C SER A 413 53.56 25.10 -14.80
N HIS A 414 52.78 24.24 -14.15
CA HIS A 414 53.30 23.11 -13.35
C HIS A 414 53.96 22.05 -14.22
N ASP A 415 53.30 21.60 -15.31
CA ASP A 415 53.89 20.63 -16.24
C ASP A 415 55.18 21.18 -16.87
N ALA A 416 55.21 22.47 -17.21
CA ALA A 416 56.43 23.13 -17.69
C ALA A 416 57.53 23.18 -16.62
N ALA A 417 57.18 23.36 -15.34
CA ALA A 417 58.12 23.32 -14.23
C ALA A 417 58.67 21.89 -13.99
N VAL A 418 57.82 20.86 -14.07
CA VAL A 418 58.25 19.45 -13.99
C VAL A 418 59.19 19.09 -15.13
N ALA A 419 58.82 19.42 -16.38
CA ALA A 419 59.66 19.17 -17.55
C ALA A 419 61.02 19.89 -17.43
N ALA A 420 61.03 21.12 -16.92
CA ALA A 420 62.26 21.87 -16.68
C ALA A 420 63.14 21.26 -15.57
N LEU A 421 62.56 20.58 -14.56
CA LEU A 421 63.34 19.80 -13.58
C LEU A 421 63.93 18.52 -14.17
N GLU A 422 63.19 17.83 -15.03
CA GLU A 422 63.67 16.63 -15.74
C GLU A 422 64.83 17.00 -16.67
N GLU A 423 64.69 18.08 -17.44
CA GLU A 423 65.75 18.61 -18.31
C GLU A 423 66.98 19.08 -17.50
N TRP A 424 66.79 19.71 -16.33
CA TRP A 424 67.90 20.04 -15.44
C TRP A 424 68.64 18.80 -14.91
N GLU A 425 67.91 17.72 -14.59
CA GLU A 425 68.51 16.45 -14.19
C GLU A 425 69.37 15.86 -15.32
N GLU A 426 68.85 15.83 -16.55
CA GLU A 426 69.49 15.22 -17.73
C GLU A 426 70.63 16.05 -18.34
N GLU A 427 70.43 17.35 -18.56
CA GLU A 427 71.34 18.20 -19.35
C GLU A 427 72.34 19.01 -18.50
N GLU A 428 72.22 18.95 -17.18
CA GLU A 428 73.00 19.75 -16.22
C GLU A 428 72.82 21.28 -16.31
N ASP A 429 71.89 21.76 -17.13
CA ASP A 429 71.58 23.18 -17.28
C ASP A 429 70.33 23.58 -16.47
N ARG A 430 70.46 24.64 -15.66
CA ARG A 430 69.40 25.16 -14.80
C ARG A 430 68.52 26.22 -15.48
N ILE A 431 68.89 26.68 -16.68
CA ILE A 431 68.25 27.81 -17.37
C ILE A 431 66.74 27.62 -17.56
N TYR A 432 66.29 26.40 -17.88
CA TYR A 432 64.85 26.12 -18.06
C TYR A 432 64.07 26.20 -16.76
N TRP A 433 64.64 25.71 -15.65
CA TRP A 433 64.02 25.80 -14.32
C TRP A 433 63.91 27.23 -13.83
N ASP A 434 64.99 28.01 -13.96
CA ASP A 434 64.99 29.42 -13.53
C ASP A 434 64.00 30.28 -14.34
N ARG A 435 63.61 29.84 -15.55
CA ARG A 435 62.56 30.47 -16.35
C ARG A 435 61.15 29.99 -15.98
N ALA A 436 60.97 28.71 -15.70
CA ALA A 436 59.66 28.11 -15.42
C ALA A 436 59.17 28.43 -13.99
N LYS A 437 60.09 28.42 -13.01
CA LYS A 437 59.75 28.58 -11.58
C LYS A 437 58.99 29.87 -11.26
N PRO A 438 59.41 31.09 -11.71
CA PRO A 438 58.68 32.31 -11.39
C PRO A 438 57.27 32.37 -12.00
N ILE A 439 57.09 31.76 -13.18
CA ILE A 439 55.78 31.68 -13.85
C ILE A 439 54.86 30.78 -13.03
N TYR A 440 55.37 29.63 -12.61
CA TYR A 440 54.67 28.68 -11.76
C TYR A 440 54.30 29.30 -10.39
N GLU A 441 55.23 29.97 -9.71
CA GLU A 441 54.98 30.64 -8.41
C GLU A 441 53.91 31.74 -8.51
N ALA A 442 53.90 32.51 -9.60
CA ALA A 442 52.89 33.56 -9.82
C ALA A 442 51.48 32.99 -10.10
N GLU A 443 51.36 31.89 -10.84
CA GLU A 443 50.06 31.23 -11.06
C GLU A 443 49.58 30.49 -9.80
N TRP A 444 50.51 29.96 -9.02
CA TRP A 444 50.23 29.35 -7.73
C TRP A 444 49.60 30.33 -6.74
N GLU A 445 50.13 31.56 -6.65
CA GLU A 445 49.57 32.61 -5.79
C GLU A 445 48.12 32.96 -6.17
N LYS A 446 47.84 33.10 -7.47
CA LYS A 446 46.47 33.33 -7.98
C LYS A 446 45.51 32.19 -7.64
N TRP A 447 46.02 30.95 -7.65
CA TRP A 447 45.22 29.78 -7.29
C TRP A 447 44.90 29.74 -5.79
N SER A 448 45.85 30.13 -4.93
CA SER A 448 45.64 30.23 -3.49
C SER A 448 44.47 31.16 -3.14
N ASP A 449 44.34 32.29 -3.85
CA ASP A 449 43.19 33.20 -3.73
C ASP A 449 41.87 32.58 -4.22
N PHE A 450 41.92 31.76 -5.28
CA PHE A 450 40.74 31.09 -5.81
C PHE A 450 40.23 29.97 -4.89
N LYS A 451 41.14 29.23 -4.23
CA LYS A 451 40.83 28.15 -3.30
C LYS A 451 39.76 28.54 -2.28
N GLN A 452 39.88 29.71 -1.67
CA GLN A 452 38.94 30.21 -0.67
C GLN A 452 37.53 30.40 -1.24
N LYS A 453 37.40 30.80 -2.52
CA LYS A 453 36.11 30.94 -3.21
C LYS A 453 35.53 29.57 -3.59
N GLY A 454 36.37 28.63 -4.02
CA GLY A 454 35.95 27.26 -4.32
C GLY A 454 35.34 26.53 -3.11
N GLU A 455 35.94 26.66 -1.93
CA GLU A 455 35.41 26.11 -0.67
C GLU A 455 34.04 26.74 -0.30
N GLN A 456 33.85 28.04 -0.55
CA GLN A 456 32.54 28.68 -0.33
C GLN A 456 31.46 28.09 -1.26
N TYR A 457 31.80 27.79 -2.52
CA TYR A 457 30.88 27.14 -3.45
C TYR A 457 30.59 25.69 -3.05
N ALA A 458 31.60 24.95 -2.55
CA ALA A 458 31.45 23.59 -2.07
C ALA A 458 30.49 23.53 -0.88
N ALA A 459 30.66 24.42 0.10
CA ALA A 459 29.78 24.53 1.26
C ALA A 459 28.31 24.84 0.87
N VAL A 460 28.08 25.61 -0.20
CA VAL A 460 26.73 25.86 -0.72
C VAL A 460 26.13 24.58 -1.30
N LEU A 461 26.90 23.80 -2.08
CA LEU A 461 26.43 22.53 -2.63
C LEU A 461 26.18 21.49 -1.53
N GLU A 462 27.07 21.35 -0.55
CA GLU A 462 26.90 20.47 0.62
C GLU A 462 25.63 20.81 1.41
N LYS A 463 25.41 22.11 1.70
CA LYS A 463 24.19 22.56 2.38
C LYS A 463 22.93 22.25 1.57
N GLN A 464 23.00 22.34 0.25
CA GLN A 464 21.89 21.96 -0.64
C GLN A 464 21.64 20.45 -0.63
N MET A 465 22.68 19.63 -0.69
CA MET A 465 22.60 18.17 -0.56
C MET A 465 21.95 17.76 0.76
N GLN A 466 22.42 18.32 1.88
CA GLN A 466 21.85 18.05 3.21
C GLN A 466 20.37 18.43 3.28
N ARG A 467 20.01 19.64 2.83
CA ARG A 467 18.61 20.11 2.83
C ARG A 467 17.71 19.18 2.02
N LEU A 468 18.14 18.78 0.81
CA LEU A 468 17.34 17.91 -0.07
C LEU A 468 17.26 16.47 0.44
N ALA A 469 18.32 15.96 1.07
CA ALA A 469 18.28 14.67 1.76
C ALA A 469 17.25 14.67 2.91
N THR A 470 17.24 15.70 3.75
CA THR A 470 16.25 15.85 4.84
C THR A 470 14.82 15.98 4.31
N VAL A 471 14.60 16.70 3.21
CA VAL A 471 13.27 16.80 2.57
C VAL A 471 12.80 15.45 2.04
N ALA A 472 13.70 14.67 1.42
CA ALA A 472 13.38 13.33 0.92
C ALA A 472 13.05 12.37 2.07
N GLU A 473 13.85 12.38 3.15
CA GLU A 473 13.57 11.60 4.36
C GLU A 473 12.19 11.92 4.94
N ALA A 474 11.88 13.21 5.12
CA ALA A 474 10.58 13.64 5.64
C ALA A 474 9.41 13.23 4.73
N GLN A 475 9.57 13.29 3.40
CA GLN A 475 8.53 12.87 2.46
C GLN A 475 8.30 11.35 2.47
N VAL A 476 9.36 10.54 2.64
CA VAL A 476 9.23 9.08 2.75
C VAL A 476 8.55 8.70 4.06
N GLU A 477 8.87 9.37 5.16
CA GLU A 477 8.21 9.18 6.45
C GLU A 477 6.72 9.52 6.36
N LEU A 478 6.36 10.62 5.68
CA LEU A 478 4.97 11.00 5.42
C LEU A 478 4.21 9.96 4.57
N LYS A 479 4.87 9.38 3.55
CA LYS A 479 4.30 8.28 2.73
C LYS A 479 4.12 7.00 3.54
N TYR A 480 5.03 6.70 4.47
CA TYR A 480 4.91 5.57 5.38
C TYR A 480 3.73 5.77 6.35
N ASP A 481 3.62 6.92 7.00
CA ASP A 481 2.53 7.25 7.91
C ASP A 481 1.15 7.21 7.22
N ASP A 482 1.06 7.72 5.99
CA ASP A 482 -0.15 7.62 5.17
C ASP A 482 -0.50 6.16 4.86
N ALA A 483 0.50 5.33 4.52
CA ALA A 483 0.29 3.91 4.27
C ALA A 483 -0.13 3.14 5.54
N VAL A 484 0.41 3.49 6.71
CA VAL A 484 -0.01 2.93 8.02
C VAL A 484 -1.47 3.28 8.30
N LYS A 485 -1.88 4.55 8.15
CA LYS A 485 -3.27 4.97 8.34
C LYS A 485 -4.23 4.26 7.39
N ARG A 486 -3.86 4.10 6.12
CA ARG A 486 -4.67 3.35 5.13
C ARG A 486 -4.83 1.89 5.52
N LEU A 487 -3.78 1.26 6.06
CA LEU A 487 -3.85 -0.11 6.54
C LEU A 487 -4.77 -0.24 7.77
N GLU A 488 -4.71 0.70 8.71
CA GLU A 488 -5.62 0.72 9.86
C GLU A 488 -7.09 0.84 9.43
N ILE A 489 -7.40 1.79 8.54
CA ILE A 489 -8.75 1.95 7.97
C ILE A 489 -9.19 0.67 7.22
N ALA A 490 -8.30 0.06 6.44
CA ALA A 490 -8.63 -1.17 5.71
C ALA A 490 -8.89 -2.35 6.65
N LYS A 491 -8.13 -2.49 7.75
CA LYS A 491 -8.35 -3.52 8.77
C LYS A 491 -9.71 -3.35 9.47
N GLU A 492 -10.06 -2.14 9.87
CA GLU A 492 -11.36 -1.84 10.47
C GLU A 492 -12.51 -2.18 9.50
N ALA A 493 -12.35 -1.85 8.22
CA ALA A 493 -13.33 -2.21 7.19
C ALA A 493 -13.44 -3.73 6.97
N THR A 494 -12.32 -4.47 6.96
CA THR A 494 -12.30 -5.93 6.87
C THR A 494 -12.98 -6.59 8.07
N GLU A 495 -12.72 -6.09 9.29
CA GLU A 495 -13.38 -6.58 10.51
C GLU A 495 -14.88 -6.31 10.51
N GLY A 496 -15.31 -5.11 10.09
CA GLY A 496 -16.72 -4.78 9.91
C GLY A 496 -17.43 -5.72 8.93
N ALA A 497 -16.84 -5.94 7.76
CA ALA A 497 -17.39 -6.86 6.76
C ALA A 497 -17.39 -8.33 7.23
N ARG A 498 -16.40 -8.74 8.03
CA ARG A 498 -16.36 -10.08 8.65
C ARG A 498 -17.53 -10.27 9.61
N TRP A 499 -17.80 -9.27 10.45
CA TRP A 499 -18.90 -9.31 11.40
C TRP A 499 -20.26 -9.43 10.69
N GLU A 500 -20.49 -8.61 9.65
CA GLU A 500 -21.72 -8.66 8.86
C GLU A 500 -21.91 -10.02 8.18
N LYS A 501 -20.86 -10.54 7.53
CA LYS A 501 -20.84 -11.88 6.94
C LYS A 501 -21.22 -12.97 7.96
N ASP A 502 -20.63 -12.94 9.16
CA ASP A 502 -20.91 -13.93 10.20
C ASP A 502 -22.34 -13.80 10.76
N GLU A 503 -22.87 -12.58 10.86
CA GLU A 503 -24.27 -12.33 11.22
C GLU A 503 -25.23 -12.89 10.16
N LYS A 504 -25.02 -12.57 8.87
CA LYS A 504 -25.83 -13.10 7.76
C LYS A 504 -25.80 -14.62 7.70
N LYS A 505 -24.63 -15.23 7.96
CA LYS A 505 -24.48 -16.70 8.06
C LYS A 505 -25.33 -17.29 9.19
N LYS A 506 -25.33 -16.63 10.35
CA LYS A 506 -26.13 -17.05 11.52
C LYS A 506 -27.62 -16.96 11.22
N LEU A 507 -28.07 -15.89 10.56
CA LEU A 507 -29.47 -15.71 10.14
C LEU A 507 -29.89 -16.77 9.10
N ALA A 508 -29.04 -17.06 8.10
CA ALA A 508 -29.31 -18.09 7.10
C ALA A 508 -29.52 -19.48 7.72
N LYS A 509 -28.71 -19.84 8.72
CA LYS A 509 -28.83 -21.12 9.46
C LYS A 509 -30.11 -21.25 10.30
N GLN A 510 -30.77 -20.14 10.63
CA GLN A 510 -32.04 -20.17 11.38
C GLN A 510 -33.25 -20.47 10.50
N LYS A 511 -33.12 -20.36 9.17
CA LYS A 511 -34.20 -20.64 8.22
C LYS A 511 -34.32 -22.15 7.97
N LEU A 512 -35.54 -22.64 7.75
CA LEU A 512 -35.80 -24.05 7.47
C LEU A 512 -35.15 -24.45 6.13
N ASN A 513 -34.24 -25.42 6.16
CA ASN A 513 -33.52 -25.86 4.97
C ASN A 513 -34.46 -26.29 3.83
N GLY A 514 -34.14 -25.90 2.59
CA GLY A 514 -34.93 -26.20 1.39
C GLY A 514 -36.09 -25.24 1.12
N THR A 515 -36.36 -24.26 1.99
CA THR A 515 -37.37 -23.22 1.76
C THR A 515 -36.82 -22.07 0.89
N ARG A 516 -37.72 -21.29 0.29
CA ARG A 516 -37.35 -20.08 -0.46
C ARG A 516 -36.60 -19.09 0.43
N GLU A 517 -37.07 -18.92 1.67
CA GLU A 517 -36.49 -18.03 2.67
C GLU A 517 -35.08 -18.46 3.08
N TYR A 518 -34.80 -19.76 3.11
CA TYR A 518 -33.46 -20.29 3.33
C TYR A 518 -32.52 -19.87 2.20
N PHE A 519 -32.92 -20.07 0.95
CA PHE A 519 -32.07 -19.70 -0.18
C PHE A 519 -31.87 -18.18 -0.32
N LEU A 520 -32.89 -17.36 -0.02
CA LEU A 520 -32.72 -15.91 0.02
C LEU A 520 -31.74 -15.46 1.13
N ALA A 521 -31.82 -16.05 2.32
CA ALA A 521 -30.89 -15.72 3.40
C ALA A 521 -29.44 -16.17 3.09
N TRP A 522 -29.26 -17.29 2.37
CA TRP A 522 -27.94 -17.68 1.86
C TRP A 522 -27.44 -16.77 0.74
N ALA A 523 -28.32 -16.22 -0.11
CA ALA A 523 -27.94 -15.22 -1.09
C ALA A 523 -27.39 -13.95 -0.40
N GLU A 524 -28.05 -13.47 0.65
CA GLU A 524 -27.54 -12.34 1.46
C GLU A 524 -26.17 -12.65 2.10
N TYR A 525 -25.98 -13.87 2.61
CA TYR A 525 -24.67 -14.31 3.13
C TYR A 525 -23.58 -14.25 2.05
N TRP A 526 -23.85 -14.77 0.85
CA TRP A 526 -22.86 -14.77 -0.22
C TRP A 526 -22.55 -13.37 -0.76
N ASN A 527 -23.52 -12.43 -0.71
CA ASN A 527 -23.26 -11.02 -0.97
C ASN A 527 -22.29 -10.42 0.08
N ALA A 528 -22.53 -10.66 1.37
CA ALA A 528 -21.63 -10.21 2.43
C ALA A 528 -20.24 -10.87 2.35
N GLU A 529 -20.16 -12.14 1.92
CA GLU A 529 -18.89 -12.83 1.67
C GLU A 529 -18.10 -12.16 0.52
N ILE A 530 -18.77 -11.75 -0.56
CA ILE A 530 -18.14 -11.00 -1.67
C ILE A 530 -17.56 -9.68 -1.16
N GLU A 531 -18.31 -8.90 -0.39
CA GLU A 531 -17.81 -7.63 0.16
C GLU A 531 -16.62 -7.85 1.09
N PHE A 532 -16.73 -8.81 2.02
CA PHE A 532 -15.64 -9.15 2.91
C PHE A 532 -14.36 -9.58 2.17
N VAL A 533 -14.51 -10.35 1.08
CA VAL A 533 -13.40 -10.73 0.19
C VAL A 533 -12.79 -9.50 -0.50
N GLU A 534 -13.59 -8.53 -0.96
CA GLU A 534 -13.08 -7.25 -1.51
C GLU A 534 -12.34 -6.39 -0.47
N ARG A 535 -12.80 -6.38 0.79
CA ARG A 535 -12.09 -5.67 1.88
C ARG A 535 -10.75 -6.30 2.21
N CYS A 536 -10.66 -7.62 2.20
CA CYS A 536 -9.38 -8.31 2.36
C CYS A 536 -8.37 -7.90 1.28
N GLU A 537 -8.81 -7.76 0.02
CA GLU A 537 -7.95 -7.30 -1.09
C GLU A 537 -7.40 -5.89 -0.82
N GLN A 538 -8.25 -4.96 -0.35
CA GLN A 538 -7.86 -3.61 0.03
C GLN A 538 -6.86 -3.60 1.20
N GLU A 539 -7.07 -4.45 2.21
CA GLU A 539 -6.16 -4.60 3.34
C GLU A 539 -4.78 -5.08 2.90
N PHE A 540 -4.69 -6.10 2.03
CA PHE A 540 -3.40 -6.58 1.52
C PHE A 540 -2.68 -5.54 0.66
N ALA A 541 -3.41 -4.82 -0.19
CA ALA A 541 -2.83 -3.73 -0.98
C ALA A 541 -2.26 -2.63 -0.08
N ALA A 542 -2.96 -2.28 1.00
CA ALA A 542 -2.49 -1.32 1.99
C ALA A 542 -1.28 -1.84 2.79
N GLU A 543 -1.27 -3.12 3.17
CA GLU A 543 -0.16 -3.77 3.87
C GLU A 543 1.12 -3.79 3.01
N TYR A 544 0.97 -4.11 1.72
CA TYR A 544 2.05 -4.08 0.75
C TYR A 544 2.60 -2.66 0.55
N ALA A 545 1.71 -1.66 0.41
CA ALA A 545 2.12 -0.26 0.33
C ALA A 545 2.90 0.18 1.57
N LYS A 546 2.45 -0.21 2.77
CA LYS A 546 3.14 0.07 4.04
C LYS A 546 4.54 -0.52 4.06
N ASN A 547 4.68 -1.81 3.75
CA ASN A 547 5.97 -2.50 3.78
C ASN A 547 6.94 -1.98 2.70
N THR A 548 6.42 -1.59 1.52
CA THR A 548 7.23 -1.00 0.45
C THR A 548 7.73 0.41 0.81
N SER A 549 6.87 1.23 1.40
CA SER A 549 7.22 2.57 1.91
C SER A 549 8.27 2.47 3.02
N TYR A 550 8.13 1.50 3.93
CA TYR A 550 9.08 1.28 5.01
C TYR A 550 10.44 0.79 4.49
N ALA A 551 10.46 -0.18 3.58
CA ALA A 551 11.68 -0.66 2.94
C ALA A 551 12.42 0.49 2.21
N THR A 552 11.68 1.40 1.59
CA THR A 552 12.23 2.60 0.94
C THR A 552 12.83 3.57 1.96
N SER A 553 12.13 3.80 3.08
CA SER A 553 12.62 4.63 4.20
C SER A 553 13.95 4.11 4.74
N VAL A 554 13.98 2.83 5.11
CA VAL A 554 15.18 2.18 5.66
C VAL A 554 16.32 2.14 4.64
N SER A 555 16.01 1.95 3.34
CA SER A 555 17.03 2.00 2.27
C SER A 555 17.68 3.37 2.12
N ILE A 556 16.94 4.46 2.34
CA ILE A 556 17.47 5.82 2.29
C ILE A 556 18.31 6.11 3.53
N GLN A 557 17.83 5.72 4.72
CA GLN A 557 18.52 5.99 5.99
C GLN A 557 19.78 5.13 6.22
N GLN A 558 19.72 3.84 5.88
CA GLN A 558 20.75 2.86 6.23
C GLN A 558 21.48 2.29 5.00
N GLY A 559 21.09 2.72 3.79
CA GLY A 559 21.55 2.16 2.53
C GLY A 559 20.75 0.91 2.12
N ALA A 560 20.59 0.73 0.80
CA ALA A 560 19.79 -0.35 0.21
C ALA A 560 20.32 -1.76 0.53
N HIS A 561 21.59 -1.87 0.95
CA HIS A 561 22.27 -3.11 1.34
C HIS A 561 22.33 -3.34 2.85
N SER A 562 21.74 -2.46 3.68
CA SER A 562 21.63 -2.74 5.11
C SER A 562 20.79 -3.99 5.34
N THR A 563 21.15 -4.77 6.35
CA THR A 563 20.40 -5.97 6.73
C THR A 563 18.92 -5.64 6.97
N THR A 564 18.63 -4.50 7.60
CA THR A 564 17.28 -3.98 7.82
C THR A 564 16.54 -3.71 6.50
N ALA A 565 17.15 -3.00 5.56
CA ALA A 565 16.52 -2.72 4.26
C ALA A 565 16.29 -4.01 3.44
N GLU A 566 17.19 -4.98 3.53
CA GLU A 566 17.01 -6.29 2.89
C GLU A 566 15.86 -7.09 3.53
N ILE A 567 15.75 -7.10 4.86
CA ILE A 567 14.65 -7.74 5.59
C ILE A 567 13.33 -7.12 5.17
N GLU A 568 13.21 -5.79 5.18
CA GLU A 568 11.96 -5.11 4.85
C GLU A 568 11.54 -5.28 3.39
N ARG A 569 12.51 -5.33 2.47
CA ARG A 569 12.23 -5.67 1.07
C ARG A 569 11.71 -7.10 0.95
N CYS A 570 12.27 -8.03 1.72
CA CYS A 570 11.77 -9.40 1.80
C CYS A 570 10.38 -9.45 2.46
N CYS A 571 10.07 -8.60 3.45
CA CYS A 571 8.73 -8.46 4.03
C CYS A 571 7.74 -7.96 2.98
N ALA A 572 8.09 -6.95 2.19
CA ALA A 572 7.28 -6.46 1.08
C ALA A 572 7.05 -7.55 0.02
N GLU A 573 8.11 -8.28 -0.38
CA GLU A 573 8.03 -9.41 -1.31
C GLU A 573 7.10 -10.51 -0.80
N LEU A 574 7.22 -10.92 0.47
CA LEU A 574 6.33 -11.90 1.08
C LEU A 574 4.90 -11.38 1.25
N THR A 575 4.71 -10.08 1.47
CA THR A 575 3.38 -9.46 1.55
C THR A 575 2.71 -9.43 0.18
N GLN A 576 3.47 -9.11 -0.87
CA GLN A 576 3.00 -9.27 -2.24
C GLN A 576 2.66 -10.74 -2.51
N ALA A 577 3.46 -11.67 -2.01
CA ALA A 577 3.21 -13.09 -2.19
C ALA A 577 2.03 -13.62 -1.39
N LYS A 578 1.66 -12.95 -0.30
CA LYS A 578 0.43 -13.19 0.47
C LYS A 578 -0.80 -13.08 -0.43
N GLU A 579 -0.70 -12.37 -1.55
CA GLU A 579 -1.67 -12.31 -2.65
C GLU A 579 -1.97 -13.67 -3.30
N PHE A 580 -1.13 -14.70 -3.11
CA PHE A 580 -1.20 -15.98 -3.82
C PHE A 580 -1.17 -17.24 -2.92
N VAL A 581 -0.97 -17.05 -1.62
CA VAL A 581 -0.86 -18.13 -0.64
C VAL A 581 -2.24 -18.60 -0.21
N TRP A 582 -2.51 -19.92 -0.25
CA TRP A 582 -3.80 -20.53 0.13
C TRP A 582 -4.22 -20.26 1.58
N TRP A 583 -4.76 -19.08 1.83
CA TRP A 583 -5.66 -18.72 2.92
C TRP A 583 -7.03 -18.50 2.30
N ASP A 584 -8.10 -18.57 3.08
CA ASP A 584 -9.46 -18.30 2.61
C ASP A 584 -9.63 -16.91 1.95
N TYR A 585 -8.58 -16.07 1.98
CA TYR A 585 -8.63 -14.63 1.68
C TYR A 585 -7.52 -14.10 0.76
N CYS A 586 -6.76 -14.90 0.01
CA CYS A 586 -5.56 -14.38 -0.69
C CYS A 586 -5.87 -13.85 -2.12
N PRO A 587 -5.40 -12.68 -2.61
CA PRO A 587 -6.01 -12.03 -3.80
C PRO A 587 -6.22 -12.76 -5.15
N TYR A 588 -5.39 -13.69 -5.59
CA TYR A 588 -5.76 -14.57 -6.72
C TYR A 588 -6.82 -15.60 -6.33
N TRP A 589 -6.75 -16.09 -5.10
CA TRP A 589 -7.84 -16.83 -4.47
C TRP A 589 -9.04 -15.93 -4.10
N ILE A 590 -8.92 -14.61 -3.89
CA ILE A 590 -10.03 -13.65 -3.69
C ILE A 590 -10.76 -13.55 -5.02
N LYS A 591 -10.05 -13.41 -6.14
CA LYS A 591 -10.71 -13.38 -7.45
C LYS A 591 -11.50 -14.66 -7.70
N TRP A 592 -10.91 -15.82 -7.44
CA TRP A 592 -11.61 -17.11 -7.61
C TRP A 592 -12.65 -17.38 -6.51
N ASN A 593 -12.45 -16.97 -5.26
CA ASN A 593 -13.41 -17.07 -4.16
C ASN A 593 -14.57 -16.11 -4.35
N LYS A 594 -14.34 -14.93 -4.91
CA LYS A 594 -15.36 -13.99 -5.35
C LYS A 594 -16.17 -14.59 -6.48
N LEU A 595 -15.54 -15.28 -7.44
CA LEU A 595 -16.26 -16.03 -8.46
C LEU A 595 -17.07 -17.20 -7.86
N LEU A 596 -16.51 -17.96 -6.93
CA LEU A 596 -17.20 -19.05 -6.22
C LEU A 596 -18.37 -18.55 -5.37
N SER A 597 -18.20 -17.41 -4.72
CA SER A 597 -19.23 -16.74 -3.92
C SER A 597 -20.33 -16.21 -4.83
N LYS A 598 -19.99 -15.60 -5.98
CA LYS A 598 -20.96 -15.22 -7.02
C LYS A 598 -21.73 -16.44 -7.54
N VAL A 599 -21.05 -17.54 -7.81
CA VAL A 599 -21.70 -18.78 -8.24
C VAL A 599 -22.62 -19.31 -7.15
N SER A 600 -22.21 -19.30 -5.89
CA SER A 600 -23.04 -19.75 -4.76
C SER A 600 -24.24 -18.81 -4.48
N LEU A 601 -24.07 -17.51 -4.74
CA LEU A 601 -25.14 -16.51 -4.77
C LEU A 601 -26.16 -16.85 -5.86
N TRP A 602 -25.70 -17.04 -7.11
CA TRP A 602 -26.57 -17.40 -8.23
C TRP A 602 -27.30 -18.73 -8.03
N TYR A 603 -26.61 -19.73 -7.49
CA TYR A 603 -27.21 -21.00 -7.07
C TYR A 603 -28.41 -20.76 -6.14
N SER A 604 -28.19 -19.95 -5.11
CA SER A 604 -29.20 -19.64 -4.10
C SER A 604 -30.38 -18.87 -4.71
N ILE A 605 -30.13 -17.87 -5.56
CA ILE A 605 -31.16 -17.12 -6.30
C ILE A 605 -31.97 -18.06 -7.21
N HIS A 606 -31.31 -18.95 -7.96
CA HIS A 606 -32.00 -19.90 -8.85
C HIS A 606 -32.86 -20.90 -8.08
N LYS A 607 -32.41 -21.39 -6.92
CA LYS A 607 -33.24 -22.24 -6.05
C LYS A 607 -34.44 -21.47 -5.49
N ALA A 608 -34.23 -20.24 -5.03
CA ALA A 608 -35.30 -19.38 -4.49
C ALA A 608 -36.38 -19.04 -5.54
N THR A 609 -36.01 -18.93 -6.80
CA THR A 609 -36.91 -18.60 -7.92
C THR A 609 -37.49 -19.84 -8.63
N GLY A 610 -37.14 -21.05 -8.19
CA GLY A 610 -37.67 -22.30 -8.74
C GLY A 610 -37.05 -22.70 -10.08
N CYS A 611 -35.82 -22.25 -10.38
CA CYS A 611 -34.98 -22.67 -11.50
C CYS A 611 -33.99 -23.76 -11.08
N SER A 612 -34.51 -24.83 -10.46
CA SER A 612 -33.67 -25.87 -9.83
C SER A 612 -32.68 -26.54 -10.78
N SER A 613 -33.04 -26.76 -12.05
CA SER A 613 -32.13 -27.38 -13.01
C SER A 613 -30.90 -26.52 -13.29
N ALA A 614 -31.10 -25.20 -13.44
CA ALA A 614 -30.00 -24.25 -13.65
C ALA A 614 -29.12 -24.17 -12.41
N ALA A 615 -29.72 -24.16 -11.21
CA ALA A 615 -28.98 -24.19 -9.94
C ALA A 615 -28.11 -25.46 -9.82
N ASP A 616 -28.67 -26.64 -10.08
CA ASP A 616 -27.96 -27.91 -9.95
C ASP A 616 -26.80 -28.03 -10.96
N GLU A 617 -26.96 -27.50 -12.18
CA GLU A 617 -25.86 -27.41 -13.16
C GLU A 617 -24.77 -26.43 -12.72
N LEU A 618 -25.16 -25.30 -12.11
CA LEU A 618 -24.23 -24.30 -11.59
C LEU A 618 -23.39 -24.85 -10.43
N GLU A 619 -23.99 -25.64 -9.54
CA GLU A 619 -23.29 -26.32 -8.46
C GLU A 619 -22.31 -27.38 -8.99
N LYS A 620 -22.71 -28.19 -9.98
CA LYS A 620 -21.79 -29.12 -10.65
C LYS A 620 -20.62 -28.41 -11.33
N ALA A 621 -20.86 -27.24 -11.93
CA ALA A 621 -19.82 -26.41 -12.52
C ALA A 621 -18.85 -25.86 -11.46
N LYS A 622 -19.39 -25.40 -10.33
CA LYS A 622 -18.64 -24.96 -9.14
C LYS A 622 -17.73 -26.07 -8.63
N ASP A 623 -18.28 -27.27 -8.40
CA ASP A 623 -17.54 -28.41 -7.86
C ASP A 623 -16.43 -28.84 -8.82
N LYS A 624 -16.72 -28.92 -10.13
CA LYS A 624 -15.72 -29.21 -11.15
C LYS A 624 -14.60 -28.17 -11.22
N PHE A 625 -14.91 -26.89 -11.01
CA PHE A 625 -13.90 -25.84 -10.90
C PHE A 625 -13.05 -26.02 -9.64
N CYS A 626 -13.68 -26.23 -8.48
CA CYS A 626 -12.97 -26.47 -7.22
C CYS A 626 -12.05 -27.69 -7.31
N ASP A 627 -12.54 -28.80 -7.87
CA ASP A 627 -11.75 -30.03 -8.05
C ASP A 627 -10.54 -29.79 -8.94
N ARG A 628 -10.69 -29.05 -10.04
CA ARG A 628 -9.58 -28.71 -10.94
C ARG A 628 -8.55 -27.82 -10.25
N ILE A 629 -8.99 -26.78 -9.56
CA ILE A 629 -8.08 -25.90 -8.82
C ILE A 629 -7.35 -26.66 -7.70
N ASN A 630 -8.07 -27.47 -6.92
CA ASN A 630 -7.49 -28.21 -5.79
C ASN A 630 -6.52 -29.30 -6.23
N ASN A 631 -6.79 -30.00 -7.33
CA ASN A 631 -5.97 -31.13 -7.77
C ASN A 631 -4.76 -30.70 -8.62
N GLU A 632 -4.86 -29.60 -9.35
CA GLU A 632 -3.82 -29.19 -10.31
C GLU A 632 -2.99 -28.00 -9.82
N SER A 633 -3.46 -27.22 -8.84
CA SER A 633 -2.66 -26.15 -8.26
C SER A 633 -1.66 -26.68 -7.25
N ASN A 634 -0.49 -26.05 -7.17
CA ASN A 634 0.47 -26.28 -6.08
C ASN A 634 0.20 -25.39 -4.86
N GLY A 635 -1.02 -24.83 -4.72
CA GLY A 635 -1.33 -23.78 -3.73
C GLY A 635 -1.03 -24.17 -2.27
N LYS A 636 -1.23 -25.44 -1.91
CA LYS A 636 -0.86 -25.96 -0.57
C LYS A 636 0.65 -25.97 -0.36
N ALA A 637 1.41 -26.51 -1.32
CA ALA A 637 2.87 -26.56 -1.24
C ALA A 637 3.48 -25.14 -1.23
N PHE A 638 2.91 -24.24 -2.03
CA PHE A 638 3.28 -22.82 -2.04
C PHE A 638 3.01 -22.15 -0.69
N ARG A 639 1.84 -22.39 -0.07
CA ARG A 639 1.53 -21.90 1.29
C ARG A 639 2.53 -22.37 2.34
N GLU A 640 2.86 -23.66 2.33
CA GLU A 640 3.82 -24.23 3.27
C GLU A 640 5.22 -23.61 3.08
N ALA A 641 5.63 -23.39 1.83
CA ALA A 641 6.90 -22.73 1.50
C ALA A 641 6.92 -21.26 1.92
N TRP A 642 5.83 -20.52 1.69
CA TRP A 642 5.69 -19.13 2.13
C TRP A 642 5.69 -18.99 3.66
N ASN A 643 4.93 -19.82 4.38
CA ASN A 643 4.94 -19.83 5.85
C ASN A 643 6.35 -20.10 6.39
N ALA A 644 7.07 -21.05 5.78
CA ALA A 644 8.46 -21.34 6.15
C ALA A 644 9.39 -20.15 5.87
N ALA A 645 9.16 -19.41 4.77
CA ALA A 645 9.89 -18.19 4.45
C ALA A 645 9.61 -17.08 5.46
N VAL A 646 8.35 -16.82 5.84
CA VAL A 646 7.98 -15.84 6.89
C VAL A 646 8.66 -16.18 8.22
N VAL A 647 8.59 -17.43 8.68
CA VAL A 647 9.24 -17.87 9.93
C VAL A 647 10.77 -17.71 9.85
N ALA A 648 11.36 -18.00 8.68
CA ALA A 648 12.80 -17.83 8.47
C ALA A 648 13.21 -16.36 8.43
N LEU A 649 12.35 -15.46 7.92
CA LEU A 649 12.56 -14.02 7.90
C LEU A 649 12.49 -13.43 9.31
N ASP A 650 11.48 -13.79 10.10
CA ASP A 650 11.35 -13.39 11.51
C ASP A 650 12.54 -13.88 12.36
N LYS A 651 13.05 -15.09 12.07
CA LYS A 651 14.29 -15.59 12.69
C LYS A 651 15.52 -14.79 12.27
N TRP A 652 15.62 -14.41 10.99
CA TRP A 652 16.73 -13.58 10.49
C TRP A 652 16.73 -12.22 11.17
N GLU A 653 15.57 -11.57 11.29
CA GLU A 653 15.41 -10.30 12.02
C GLU A 653 15.86 -10.41 13.48
N LYS A 654 15.47 -11.47 14.19
CA LYS A 654 15.81 -11.66 15.62
C LYS A 654 17.25 -12.05 15.89
N THR A 655 17.91 -12.76 14.97
CA THR A 655 19.21 -13.41 15.23
C THR A 655 20.36 -12.91 14.37
N GLY A 656 20.08 -12.15 13.31
CA GLY A 656 21.06 -11.76 12.28
C GLY A 656 21.51 -12.90 11.35
N ASP A 657 21.13 -14.15 11.62
CA ASP A 657 21.52 -15.31 10.80
C ASP A 657 20.59 -15.51 9.59
N ARG A 658 21.12 -15.19 8.40
CA ARG A 658 20.42 -15.31 7.11
C ARG A 658 20.32 -16.75 6.58
N THR A 659 20.96 -17.74 7.20
CA THR A 659 21.08 -19.10 6.67
C THR A 659 19.72 -19.81 6.54
N ALA A 660 18.82 -19.58 7.50
CA ALA A 660 17.45 -20.12 7.44
C ALA A 660 16.65 -19.49 6.30
N TRP A 661 16.77 -18.17 6.14
CA TRP A 661 16.09 -17.41 5.08
C TRP A 661 16.53 -17.86 3.69
N ASN A 662 17.84 -17.96 3.41
CA ASN A 662 18.32 -18.35 2.08
C ASN A 662 17.77 -19.73 1.64
N ARG A 663 17.68 -20.70 2.57
CA ARG A 663 17.08 -22.02 2.28
C ARG A 663 15.57 -21.93 2.05
N ALA A 664 14.86 -21.18 2.89
CA ALA A 664 13.41 -21.02 2.76
C ALA A 664 13.03 -20.24 1.49
N LYS A 665 13.78 -19.18 1.15
CA LYS A 665 13.62 -18.34 -0.05
C LYS A 665 13.74 -19.15 -1.33
N LEU A 666 14.74 -20.04 -1.43
CA LEU A 666 14.90 -20.97 -2.56
C LEU A 666 13.66 -21.86 -2.77
N ARG A 667 13.14 -22.45 -1.68
CA ARG A 667 11.93 -23.29 -1.74
C ARG A 667 10.69 -22.47 -2.06
N TYR A 668 10.56 -21.28 -1.49
CA TYR A 668 9.48 -20.33 -1.76
C TYR A 668 9.46 -19.92 -3.24
N HIS A 669 10.58 -19.51 -3.82
CA HIS A 669 10.66 -19.15 -5.25
C HIS A 669 10.33 -20.32 -6.17
N ALA A 670 10.83 -21.52 -5.86
CA ALA A 670 10.53 -22.71 -6.67
C ALA A 670 9.03 -23.03 -6.68
N GLU A 671 8.33 -22.85 -5.56
CA GLU A 671 6.88 -23.03 -5.51
C GLU A 671 6.10 -21.83 -6.09
N TRP A 672 6.65 -20.61 -6.00
CA TRP A 672 6.09 -19.42 -6.64
C TRP A 672 6.11 -19.51 -8.17
N GLU A 673 7.22 -19.99 -8.76
CA GLU A 673 7.32 -20.20 -10.20
C GLU A 673 6.28 -21.21 -10.71
N LYS A 674 6.15 -22.36 -10.01
CA LYS A 674 5.09 -23.35 -10.31
C LYS A 674 3.69 -22.76 -10.18
N TRP A 675 3.48 -21.87 -9.21
CA TRP A 675 2.21 -21.17 -9.06
C TRP A 675 1.95 -20.23 -10.23
N ASN A 676 2.94 -19.45 -10.66
CA ASN A 676 2.84 -18.58 -11.83
C ASN A 676 2.57 -19.36 -13.13
N GLU A 677 3.11 -20.56 -13.28
CA GLU A 677 2.78 -21.46 -14.39
C GLU A 677 1.31 -21.94 -14.34
N PHE A 678 0.73 -22.05 -13.14
CA PHE A 678 -0.66 -22.45 -12.94
C PHE A 678 -1.65 -21.30 -13.18
N ILE A 679 -1.30 -20.04 -12.88
CA ILE A 679 -2.21 -18.88 -12.98
C ILE A 679 -2.98 -18.84 -14.30
N PRO A 680 -2.35 -18.95 -15.50
CA PRO A 680 -3.09 -18.94 -16.77
C PRO A 680 -4.11 -20.08 -16.91
N LYS A 681 -3.81 -21.26 -16.36
CA LYS A 681 -4.74 -22.41 -16.36
C LYS A 681 -5.90 -22.17 -15.40
N GLY A 682 -5.63 -21.66 -14.20
CA GLY A 682 -6.66 -21.28 -13.25
C GLY A 682 -7.60 -20.19 -13.79
N GLU A 683 -7.07 -19.19 -14.48
CA GLU A 683 -7.84 -18.17 -15.21
C GLU A 683 -8.68 -18.78 -16.35
N GLN A 684 -8.14 -19.77 -17.07
CA GLN A 684 -8.91 -20.50 -18.07
C GLN A 684 -10.08 -21.25 -17.43
N TYR A 685 -9.89 -21.89 -16.28
CA TYR A 685 -10.97 -22.54 -15.55
C TYR A 685 -12.00 -21.55 -15.03
N ALA A 686 -11.56 -20.40 -14.51
CA ALA A 686 -12.44 -19.32 -14.07
C ALA A 686 -13.28 -18.78 -15.24
N SER A 687 -12.67 -18.56 -16.40
CA SER A 687 -13.37 -18.14 -17.62
C SER A 687 -14.42 -19.17 -18.08
N VAL A 688 -14.11 -20.47 -17.98
CA VAL A 688 -15.09 -21.53 -18.27
C VAL A 688 -16.26 -21.49 -17.28
N LEU A 689 -15.99 -21.34 -15.98
CA LEU A 689 -17.02 -21.22 -14.95
C LEU A 689 -17.88 -19.95 -15.16
N GLU A 690 -17.27 -18.81 -15.47
CA GLU A 690 -18.00 -17.57 -15.80
C GLU A 690 -18.89 -17.72 -17.04
N LYS A 691 -18.40 -18.37 -18.10
CA LYS A 691 -19.20 -18.64 -19.30
C LYS A 691 -20.37 -19.56 -19.00
N GLN A 692 -20.15 -20.58 -18.16
CA GLN A 692 -21.22 -21.48 -17.70
C GLN A 692 -22.23 -20.72 -16.83
N MET A 693 -21.77 -19.90 -15.89
CA MET A 693 -22.61 -19.03 -15.06
C MET A 693 -23.49 -18.14 -15.94
N ARG A 694 -22.91 -17.38 -16.88
CA ARG A 694 -23.67 -16.53 -17.81
C ARG A 694 -24.69 -17.32 -18.63
N ARG A 695 -24.31 -18.48 -19.16
CA ARG A 695 -25.22 -19.34 -19.93
C ARG A 695 -26.39 -19.83 -19.08
N LEU A 696 -26.12 -20.28 -17.84
CA LEU A 696 -27.15 -20.80 -16.94
C LEU A 696 -28.06 -19.70 -16.39
N SER A 697 -27.50 -18.51 -16.14
CA SER A 697 -28.26 -17.29 -15.92
C SER A 697 -29.26 -17.07 -17.08
N THR A 698 -28.81 -17.00 -18.34
CA THR A 698 -29.73 -16.80 -19.48
C THR A 698 -30.81 -17.89 -19.60
N VAL A 699 -30.50 -19.14 -19.25
CA VAL A 699 -31.50 -20.23 -19.22
C VAL A 699 -32.53 -19.98 -18.12
N ALA A 700 -32.11 -19.62 -16.92
CA ALA A 700 -33.02 -19.32 -15.81
C ALA A 700 -33.89 -18.09 -16.10
N GLU A 701 -33.31 -17.04 -16.69
CA GLU A 701 -34.02 -15.86 -17.17
C GLU A 701 -35.16 -16.23 -18.12
N SER A 702 -34.83 -17.04 -19.14
CA SER A 702 -35.82 -17.51 -20.12
C SER A 702 -36.92 -18.33 -19.46
N GLN A 703 -36.60 -19.19 -18.49
CA GLN A 703 -37.59 -19.95 -17.73
C GLN A 703 -38.51 -19.04 -16.91
N LEU A 704 -37.97 -18.00 -16.28
CA LEU A 704 -38.76 -17.05 -15.49
C LEU A 704 -39.66 -16.19 -16.38
N GLN A 705 -39.16 -15.74 -17.53
CA GLN A 705 -39.97 -15.02 -18.52
C GLN A 705 -41.13 -15.89 -19.02
N VAL A 706 -40.89 -17.15 -19.37
CA VAL A 706 -41.95 -18.09 -19.79
C VAL A 706 -43.00 -18.26 -18.69
N LYS A 707 -42.58 -18.48 -17.44
CA LYS A 707 -43.51 -18.58 -16.29
C LYS A 707 -44.36 -17.31 -16.13
N TYR A 708 -43.74 -16.14 -16.26
CA TYR A 708 -44.45 -14.86 -16.19
C TYR A 708 -45.46 -14.71 -17.34
N TYR A 709 -45.07 -14.97 -18.59
CA TYR A 709 -45.99 -14.91 -19.74
C TYR A 709 -47.14 -15.90 -19.63
N ASP A 710 -46.90 -17.11 -19.13
CA ASP A 710 -47.95 -18.10 -18.89
C ASP A 710 -48.92 -17.63 -17.80
N ALA A 711 -48.42 -17.01 -16.73
CA ALA A 711 -49.25 -16.43 -15.68
C ALA A 711 -50.09 -15.24 -16.19
N VAL A 712 -49.51 -14.35 -17.02
CA VAL A 712 -50.23 -13.26 -17.70
C VAL A 712 -51.37 -13.81 -18.56
N LYS A 713 -51.10 -14.84 -19.39
CA LYS A 713 -52.15 -15.48 -20.22
C LYS A 713 -53.30 -16.06 -19.40
N ARG A 714 -53.00 -16.69 -18.25
CA ARG A 714 -54.03 -17.22 -17.35
C ARG A 714 -54.86 -16.10 -16.74
N TRP A 715 -54.22 -15.02 -16.31
CA TRP A 715 -54.92 -13.85 -15.77
C TRP A 715 -55.82 -13.19 -16.83
N GLU A 716 -55.33 -12.99 -18.06
CA GLU A 716 -56.13 -12.46 -19.17
C GLU A 716 -57.35 -13.34 -19.48
N ALA A 717 -57.16 -14.67 -19.51
CA ALA A 717 -58.25 -15.62 -19.70
C ALA A 717 -59.28 -15.59 -18.55
N ALA A 718 -58.81 -15.49 -17.30
CA ALA A 718 -59.67 -15.38 -16.13
C ALA A 718 -60.48 -14.07 -16.15
N LYS A 719 -59.83 -12.95 -16.48
CA LYS A 719 -60.48 -11.64 -16.65
C LYS A 719 -61.55 -11.65 -17.74
N GLN A 720 -61.29 -12.25 -18.90
CA GLN A 720 -62.28 -12.42 -19.96
C GLN A 720 -63.49 -13.27 -19.49
N ALA A 721 -63.24 -14.32 -18.70
CA ALA A 721 -64.31 -15.13 -18.12
C ALA A 721 -65.16 -14.34 -17.11
N THR A 722 -64.54 -13.48 -16.28
CA THR A 722 -65.24 -12.56 -15.38
C THR A 722 -66.14 -11.59 -16.15
N GLU A 723 -65.63 -10.96 -17.22
CA GLU A 723 -66.40 -10.04 -18.05
C GLU A 723 -67.58 -10.71 -18.77
N ALA A 724 -67.40 -11.96 -19.21
CA ALA A 724 -68.47 -12.75 -19.81
C ALA A 724 -69.58 -13.07 -18.78
N ALA A 725 -69.18 -13.52 -17.57
CA ALA A 725 -70.12 -13.80 -16.49
C ALA A 725 -70.86 -12.53 -16.03
N LYS A 726 -70.19 -11.38 -16.02
CA LYS A 726 -70.82 -10.07 -15.73
C LYS A 726 -71.93 -9.73 -16.73
N ARG A 727 -71.65 -9.90 -18.03
CA ARG A 727 -72.64 -9.65 -19.10
C ARG A 727 -73.86 -10.57 -18.97
N GLU A 728 -73.64 -11.84 -18.67
CA GLU A 728 -74.72 -12.81 -18.44
C GLU A 728 -75.59 -12.41 -17.24
N ARG A 729 -74.94 -12.11 -16.11
CA ARG A 729 -75.59 -11.63 -14.88
C ARG A 729 -76.43 -10.37 -15.11
N ASP A 730 -75.86 -9.36 -15.76
CA ASP A 730 -76.56 -8.10 -16.05
C ASP A 730 -77.75 -8.33 -17.02
N GLY A 731 -77.59 -9.26 -17.97
CA GLY A 731 -78.67 -9.72 -18.84
C GLY A 731 -79.82 -10.36 -18.08
N LYS A 732 -79.53 -11.27 -17.13
CA LYS A 732 -80.55 -11.92 -16.29
C LYS A 732 -81.23 -10.94 -15.34
N LYS A 733 -80.50 -9.99 -14.73
CA LYS A 733 -81.07 -8.89 -13.93
C LYS A 733 -82.08 -8.07 -14.73
N LYS A 734 -81.74 -7.74 -15.98
CA LYS A 734 -82.62 -6.99 -16.89
C LYS A 734 -83.90 -7.76 -17.22
N ILE A 735 -83.80 -9.07 -17.44
CA ILE A 735 -84.97 -9.94 -17.67
C ILE A 735 -85.87 -9.99 -16.44
N ALA A 736 -85.29 -10.12 -15.24
CA ALA A 736 -86.03 -10.11 -13.99
C ALA A 736 -86.81 -8.80 -13.79
N ALA A 737 -86.17 -7.65 -14.05
CA ALA A 737 -86.79 -6.33 -13.95
C ALA A 737 -87.95 -6.07 -14.94
N GLN A 738 -88.11 -6.92 -15.97
CA GLN A 738 -89.22 -6.83 -16.94
C GLN A 738 -90.45 -7.64 -16.51
N LYS A 739 -90.36 -8.46 -15.46
CA LYS A 739 -91.48 -9.25 -14.96
C LYS A 739 -92.37 -8.41 -14.05
N PRO A 740 -93.70 -8.66 -14.00
CA PRO A 740 -94.58 -7.90 -13.12
C PRO A 740 -94.22 -8.13 -11.64
N ILE A 741 -94.22 -7.06 -10.85
CA ILE A 741 -93.79 -7.09 -9.45
C ILE A 741 -94.72 -7.98 -8.61
N GLY A 742 -94.12 -8.82 -7.77
CA GLY A 742 -94.79 -9.71 -6.84
C GLY A 742 -95.27 -11.02 -7.44
N THR A 743 -95.01 -11.29 -8.73
CA THR A 743 -95.44 -12.55 -9.35
C THR A 743 -94.43 -13.67 -9.17
N MET A 744 -94.90 -14.91 -9.35
CA MET A 744 -94.05 -16.09 -9.36
C MET A 744 -92.96 -15.98 -10.43
N GLU A 745 -93.26 -15.45 -11.61
CA GLU A 745 -92.30 -15.29 -12.71
C GLU A 745 -91.20 -14.28 -12.38
N GLU A 746 -91.51 -13.19 -11.66
CA GLU A 746 -90.49 -12.25 -11.18
C GLU A 746 -89.57 -12.94 -10.18
N ASN A 747 -90.12 -13.61 -9.16
CA ASN A 747 -89.34 -14.31 -8.15
C ASN A 747 -88.39 -15.35 -8.79
N LEU A 748 -88.88 -16.10 -9.78
CA LEU A 748 -88.06 -17.08 -10.48
C LEU A 748 -86.96 -16.43 -11.35
N ALA A 749 -87.26 -15.35 -12.04
CA ALA A 749 -86.26 -14.61 -12.81
C ALA A 749 -85.19 -13.97 -11.90
N LEU A 750 -85.57 -13.52 -10.70
CA LEU A 750 -84.64 -13.04 -9.68
C LEU A 750 -83.77 -14.18 -9.14
N ALA A 751 -84.32 -15.37 -8.91
CA ALA A 751 -83.55 -16.56 -8.53
C ALA A 751 -82.46 -16.87 -9.58
N ASP A 752 -82.81 -16.93 -10.86
CA ASP A 752 -81.84 -17.14 -11.95
C ASP A 752 -80.78 -16.03 -12.03
N SER A 753 -81.17 -14.79 -11.75
CA SER A 753 -80.24 -13.67 -11.67
C SER A 753 -79.23 -13.83 -10.52
N TYR A 754 -79.64 -14.34 -9.37
CA TYR A 754 -78.71 -14.60 -8.27
C TYR A 754 -77.85 -15.84 -8.50
N ASN A 755 -78.35 -16.82 -9.27
CA ASN A 755 -77.54 -17.95 -9.70
C ASN A 755 -76.38 -17.50 -10.62
N THR A 756 -76.65 -16.58 -11.56
CA THR A 756 -75.59 -15.98 -12.39
C THR A 756 -74.67 -15.02 -11.62
N GLU A 757 -75.17 -14.36 -10.56
CA GLU A 757 -74.31 -13.62 -9.61
C GLU A 757 -73.31 -14.54 -8.91
N ILE A 758 -73.71 -15.75 -8.49
CA ILE A 758 -72.79 -16.74 -7.89
C ILE A 758 -71.67 -17.09 -8.86
N THR A 759 -72.01 -17.42 -10.11
CA THR A 759 -71.02 -17.73 -11.17
C THR A 759 -70.06 -16.57 -11.41
N PHE A 760 -70.58 -15.36 -11.48
CA PHE A 760 -69.77 -14.16 -11.65
C PHE A 760 -68.78 -13.95 -10.49
N VAL A 761 -69.25 -14.10 -9.25
CA VAL A 761 -68.41 -14.01 -8.04
C VAL A 761 -67.29 -15.08 -8.06
N GLU A 762 -67.59 -16.32 -8.48
CA GLU A 762 -66.57 -17.39 -8.64
C GLU A 762 -65.51 -17.05 -9.71
N ARG A 763 -65.89 -16.37 -10.80
CA ARG A 763 -64.93 -15.92 -11.81
C ARG A 763 -64.03 -14.80 -11.31
N CYS A 764 -64.59 -13.88 -10.51
CA CYS A 764 -63.80 -12.83 -9.86
C CYS A 764 -62.72 -13.44 -8.93
N GLU A 765 -63.05 -14.50 -8.19
CA GLU A 765 -62.10 -15.22 -7.33
C GLU A 765 -60.95 -15.83 -8.15
N GLN A 766 -61.26 -16.46 -9.29
CA GLN A 766 -60.27 -17.02 -10.22
C GLN A 766 -59.38 -15.94 -10.83
N GLU A 767 -59.95 -14.79 -11.19
CA GLU A 767 -59.19 -13.64 -11.70
C GLU A 767 -58.21 -13.11 -10.66
N CYS A 768 -58.63 -12.90 -9.41
CA CYS A 768 -57.74 -12.46 -8.33
C CYS A 768 -56.62 -13.46 -8.06
N ALA A 769 -56.92 -14.78 -8.06
CA ALA A 769 -55.90 -15.81 -7.88
C ALA A 769 -54.88 -15.81 -9.03
N ALA A 770 -55.33 -15.67 -10.27
CA ALA A 770 -54.45 -15.59 -11.43
C ALA A 770 -53.62 -14.29 -11.45
N GLU A 771 -54.19 -13.16 -11.00
CA GLU A 771 -53.49 -11.89 -10.84
C GLU A 771 -52.35 -12.00 -9.82
N TYR A 772 -52.61 -12.67 -8.69
CA TYR A 772 -51.59 -12.95 -7.69
C TYR A 772 -50.46 -13.81 -8.25
N GLU A 773 -50.76 -14.90 -8.96
CA GLU A 773 -49.74 -15.74 -9.62
C GLU A 773 -48.90 -14.95 -10.64
N MET A 774 -49.53 -14.04 -11.38
CA MET A 774 -48.86 -13.13 -12.31
C MET A 774 -47.85 -12.23 -11.59
N HIS A 775 -48.26 -11.55 -10.52
CA HIS A 775 -47.35 -10.67 -9.77
C HIS A 775 -46.25 -11.45 -9.05
N VAL A 776 -46.52 -12.65 -8.53
CA VAL A 776 -45.47 -13.52 -7.95
C VAL A 776 -44.45 -13.93 -9.00
N SER A 777 -44.89 -14.26 -10.21
CA SER A 777 -44.01 -14.59 -11.32
C SER A 777 -43.20 -13.37 -11.78
N HIS A 778 -43.81 -12.20 -11.79
CA HIS A 778 -43.14 -10.92 -12.06
C HIS A 778 -42.07 -10.62 -11.01
N LEU A 779 -42.39 -10.76 -9.71
CA LEU A 779 -41.45 -10.57 -8.61
C LEU A 779 -40.23 -11.48 -8.75
N ASN A 780 -40.43 -12.75 -9.10
CA ASN A 780 -39.32 -13.69 -9.32
C ASN A 780 -38.44 -13.27 -10.50
N LEU A 781 -39.04 -12.73 -11.57
CA LEU A 781 -38.32 -12.19 -12.71
C LEU A 781 -37.53 -10.92 -12.32
N ILE A 782 -38.10 -10.03 -11.52
CA ILE A 782 -37.44 -8.81 -11.05
C ILE A 782 -36.29 -9.13 -10.09
N PHE A 783 -36.47 -10.04 -9.13
CA PHE A 783 -35.37 -10.51 -8.25
C PHE A 783 -34.22 -11.17 -9.02
N TYR A 784 -34.49 -11.67 -10.21
CA TYR A 784 -33.47 -12.24 -11.07
C TYR A 784 -32.66 -11.16 -11.80
N TYR A 785 -33.30 -10.05 -12.21
CA TYR A 785 -32.63 -8.95 -12.91
C TYR A 785 -32.00 -7.90 -12.00
N HIS A 786 -32.55 -7.73 -10.81
CA HIS A 786 -32.21 -6.64 -9.92
C HIS A 786 -31.85 -7.18 -8.54
N ASP A 787 -31.07 -6.39 -7.79
CA ASP A 787 -30.84 -6.67 -6.38
C ASP A 787 -32.19 -6.75 -5.64
N VAL A 788 -32.26 -7.62 -4.63
CA VAL A 788 -33.43 -7.83 -3.76
C VAL A 788 -33.87 -6.51 -3.11
N ASP A 789 -32.93 -5.59 -2.90
CA ASP A 789 -33.16 -4.28 -2.30
C ASP A 789 -33.38 -3.14 -3.31
N SER A 790 -33.32 -3.42 -4.61
CA SER A 790 -33.61 -2.42 -5.65
C SER A 790 -35.04 -1.88 -5.55
N ASN A 791 -35.26 -0.63 -5.98
CA ASN A 791 -36.60 -0.05 -6.04
C ASN A 791 -37.58 -0.93 -6.83
N ALA A 792 -37.15 -1.52 -7.95
CA ALA A 792 -37.98 -2.43 -8.75
C ALA A 792 -38.39 -3.69 -7.96
N ALA A 793 -37.44 -4.31 -7.25
CA ALA A 793 -37.69 -5.49 -6.41
C ALA A 793 -38.63 -5.18 -5.24
N GLN A 794 -38.46 -4.01 -4.61
CA GLN A 794 -39.36 -3.55 -3.55
C GLN A 794 -40.77 -3.29 -4.08
N ILE A 795 -40.91 -2.59 -5.22
CA ILE A 795 -42.21 -2.31 -5.86
C ILE A 795 -42.92 -3.62 -6.21
N ALA A 796 -42.24 -4.56 -6.88
CA ALA A 796 -42.83 -5.84 -7.24
C ALA A 796 -43.26 -6.65 -6.00
N ARG A 797 -42.49 -6.59 -4.90
CA ARG A 797 -42.84 -7.23 -3.63
C ARG A 797 -44.12 -6.64 -3.04
N TYR A 798 -44.23 -5.32 -3.02
CA TYR A 798 -45.42 -4.64 -2.53
C TYR A 798 -46.64 -4.82 -3.45
N LEU A 799 -46.45 -4.95 -4.77
CA LEU A 799 -47.53 -5.35 -5.69
C LEU A 799 -48.08 -6.73 -5.33
N VAL A 800 -47.21 -7.71 -5.04
CA VAL A 800 -47.65 -9.03 -4.57
C VAL A 800 -48.41 -8.92 -3.25
N GLU A 801 -47.91 -8.15 -2.29
CA GLU A 801 -48.57 -7.93 -1.00
C GLU A 801 -49.95 -7.27 -1.15
N LEU A 802 -50.06 -6.22 -1.97
CA LEU A 802 -51.31 -5.51 -2.23
C LEU A 802 -52.30 -6.36 -3.02
N THR A 803 -51.84 -7.14 -4.00
CA THR A 803 -52.70 -8.08 -4.76
C THR A 803 -53.19 -9.21 -3.87
N GLN A 804 -52.35 -9.75 -2.98
CA GLN A 804 -52.82 -10.68 -1.96
C GLN A 804 -53.85 -10.01 -1.05
N ALA A 805 -53.67 -8.73 -0.74
CA ALA A 805 -54.62 -8.00 0.09
C ALA A 805 -55.90 -7.57 -0.63
N LYS A 806 -55.97 -7.64 -1.97
CA LYS A 806 -57.24 -7.52 -2.72
C LYS A 806 -58.26 -8.54 -2.24
N GLU A 807 -57.81 -9.65 -1.64
CA GLU A 807 -58.65 -10.60 -0.91
C GLU A 807 -59.48 -9.99 0.22
N PHE A 808 -59.20 -8.76 0.68
CA PHE A 808 -59.79 -8.18 1.89
C PHE A 808 -60.48 -6.80 1.70
N VAL A 809 -60.33 -6.17 0.53
CA VAL A 809 -60.81 -4.81 0.25
C VAL A 809 -62.32 -4.79 -0.02
N TRP A 810 -63.09 -3.85 0.54
CA TRP A 810 -64.55 -3.75 0.31
C TRP A 810 -64.89 -3.36 -1.14
N TRP A 811 -64.93 -4.35 -2.03
CA TRP A 811 -65.33 -4.22 -3.42
C TRP A 811 -66.26 -5.39 -3.77
N ASP A 812 -67.16 -5.21 -4.73
CA ASP A 812 -68.06 -6.29 -5.21
C ASP A 812 -67.31 -7.53 -5.74
N TYR A 813 -65.96 -7.46 -5.83
CA TYR A 813 -65.05 -8.37 -6.50
C TYR A 813 -63.90 -8.91 -5.61
N CYS A 814 -63.94 -8.72 -4.28
CA CYS A 814 -62.83 -9.06 -3.38
C CYS A 814 -62.95 -10.48 -2.76
N PRO A 815 -61.96 -11.39 -2.78
CA PRO A 815 -62.08 -12.80 -2.35
C PRO A 815 -62.76 -13.15 -0.99
N TYR A 816 -62.51 -12.45 0.12
CA TYR A 816 -63.28 -12.70 1.36
C TYR A 816 -64.69 -12.15 1.28
N TRP A 817 -64.85 -11.00 0.64
CA TRP A 817 -66.15 -10.47 0.28
C TRP A 817 -66.85 -11.29 -0.81
N ILE A 818 -66.13 -12.02 -1.67
CA ILE A 818 -66.61 -12.96 -2.68
C ILE A 818 -67.16 -14.15 -1.93
N LYS A 819 -66.46 -14.67 -0.92
CA LYS A 819 -67.00 -15.75 -0.08
C LYS A 819 -68.30 -15.34 0.60
N TRP A 820 -68.36 -14.15 1.22
CA TRP A 820 -69.58 -13.64 1.87
C TRP A 820 -70.66 -13.21 0.87
N ASN A 821 -70.31 -12.63 -0.27
CA ASN A 821 -71.23 -12.27 -1.36
C ASN A 821 -71.80 -13.51 -2.03
N LYS A 822 -70.99 -14.55 -2.23
CA LYS A 822 -71.44 -15.86 -2.70
C LYS A 822 -72.45 -16.45 -1.74
N LEU A 823 -72.21 -16.34 -0.42
CA LEU A 823 -73.20 -16.74 0.60
C LEU A 823 -74.46 -15.89 0.52
N LEU A 824 -74.36 -14.55 0.45
CA LEU A 824 -75.50 -13.64 0.31
C LEU A 824 -76.31 -13.90 -0.97
N SER A 825 -75.65 -14.21 -2.08
CA SER A 825 -76.26 -14.57 -3.35
C SER A 825 -76.94 -15.95 -3.27
N LYS A 826 -76.34 -16.93 -2.58
CA LYS A 826 -77.00 -18.21 -2.27
C LYS A 826 -78.23 -18.02 -1.39
N VAL A 827 -78.15 -17.17 -0.36
CA VAL A 827 -79.27 -16.83 0.52
C VAL A 827 -80.38 -16.15 -0.29
N SER A 828 -80.04 -15.19 -1.14
CA SER A 828 -80.99 -14.48 -2.00
C SER A 828 -81.62 -15.40 -3.05
N LEU A 829 -80.83 -16.30 -3.66
CA LEU A 829 -81.32 -17.36 -4.52
C LEU A 829 -82.38 -18.20 -3.80
N ARG A 830 -82.07 -18.67 -2.58
CA ARG A 830 -83.01 -19.46 -1.77
C ARG A 830 -84.25 -18.66 -1.37
N TYR A 831 -84.09 -17.40 -1.00
CA TYR A 831 -85.19 -16.49 -0.70
C TYR A 831 -86.18 -16.42 -1.85
N TRP A 832 -85.69 -16.16 -3.07
CA TRP A 832 -86.55 -16.02 -4.24
C TRP A 832 -87.17 -17.36 -4.67
N GLN A 833 -86.47 -18.49 -4.51
CA GLN A 833 -87.04 -19.83 -4.72
C GLN A 833 -88.18 -20.14 -3.75
N ILE A 834 -88.00 -19.89 -2.45
CA ILE A 834 -89.01 -20.09 -1.41
C ILE A 834 -90.22 -19.18 -1.65
N LYS A 835 -89.97 -17.92 -2.05
CA LYS A 835 -91.02 -16.94 -2.35
C LYS A 835 -91.81 -17.30 -3.60
N ALA A 836 -91.15 -17.79 -4.66
CA ALA A 836 -91.80 -18.32 -5.85
C ALA A 836 -92.69 -19.54 -5.54
N ALA A 837 -92.29 -20.36 -4.57
CA ALA A 837 -93.04 -21.51 -4.11
C ALA A 837 -94.22 -21.16 -3.17
N GLY A 838 -94.44 -19.87 -2.86
CA GLY A 838 -95.59 -19.40 -2.06
C GLY A 838 -95.35 -19.31 -0.55
N TRP A 839 -94.13 -19.58 -0.07
CA TRP A 839 -93.80 -19.64 1.37
C TRP A 839 -93.26 -18.31 1.92
N GLY A 840 -94.13 -17.30 1.95
CA GLY A 840 -93.76 -15.94 2.35
C GLY A 840 -93.14 -15.82 3.76
N SER A 841 -93.56 -16.64 4.72
CA SER A 841 -93.04 -16.61 6.11
C SER A 841 -91.56 -17.03 6.18
N ALA A 842 -91.21 -18.18 5.61
CA ALA A 842 -89.84 -18.68 5.56
C ALA A 842 -88.92 -17.77 4.75
N ALA A 843 -89.44 -17.19 3.64
CA ALA A 843 -88.71 -16.19 2.87
C ALA A 843 -88.42 -14.94 3.72
N ASN A 844 -89.40 -14.41 4.44
CA ASN A 844 -89.20 -13.23 5.30
C ASN A 844 -88.20 -13.49 6.44
N GLU A 845 -88.19 -14.69 7.03
CA GLU A 845 -87.18 -15.08 8.02
C GLU A 845 -85.77 -15.11 7.42
N LEU A 846 -85.64 -15.63 6.19
CA LEU A 846 -84.36 -15.69 5.49
C LEU A 846 -83.85 -14.29 5.11
N GLU A 847 -84.74 -13.39 4.71
CA GLU A 847 -84.42 -11.98 4.47
C GLU A 847 -83.97 -11.26 5.74
N LYS A 848 -84.65 -11.50 6.87
CA LYS A 848 -84.22 -10.96 8.16
C LYS A 848 -82.85 -11.47 8.60
N ALA A 849 -82.56 -12.76 8.37
CA ALA A 849 -81.25 -13.36 8.64
C ALA A 849 -80.15 -12.73 7.76
N LYS A 850 -80.45 -12.53 6.46
CA LYS A 850 -79.58 -11.83 5.51
C LYS A 850 -79.28 -10.40 5.98
N ASP A 851 -80.30 -9.64 6.38
CA ASP A 851 -80.16 -8.25 6.83
C ASP A 851 -79.41 -8.13 8.15
N ASP A 852 -79.61 -9.07 9.09
CA ASP A 852 -78.83 -9.13 10.34
C ASP A 852 -77.36 -9.44 10.06
N PHE A 853 -77.06 -10.39 9.17
CA PHE A 853 -75.69 -10.65 8.72
C PHE A 853 -75.08 -9.40 8.08
N TYR A 854 -75.76 -8.80 7.09
CA TYR A 854 -75.26 -7.61 6.40
C TYR A 854 -75.06 -6.43 7.37
N GLY A 855 -75.99 -6.20 8.29
CA GLY A 855 -75.89 -5.18 9.34
C GLY A 855 -74.72 -5.40 10.29
N ARG A 856 -74.44 -6.66 10.67
CA ARG A 856 -73.29 -7.00 11.52
C ARG A 856 -71.97 -6.83 10.81
N ILE A 857 -71.89 -7.19 9.53
CA ILE A 857 -70.67 -7.04 8.72
C ILE A 857 -70.44 -5.54 8.41
N SER A 858 -71.42 -4.83 7.85
CA SER A 858 -71.29 -3.40 7.48
C SER A 858 -70.97 -2.47 8.66
N LYS A 859 -71.57 -2.68 9.84
CA LYS A 859 -71.36 -1.79 11.00
C LYS A 859 -70.09 -2.08 11.80
N LYS A 860 -69.59 -3.31 11.76
CA LYS A 860 -68.47 -3.75 12.62
C LYS A 860 -67.17 -3.98 11.86
N THR A 861 -67.21 -4.01 10.53
CA THR A 861 -65.99 -4.04 9.71
C THR A 861 -65.41 -2.65 9.58
N ASN A 862 -64.09 -2.58 9.43
CA ASN A 862 -63.38 -1.41 8.94
C ASN A 862 -63.24 -1.46 7.40
N GLY A 863 -64.21 -2.03 6.69
CA GLY A 863 -64.09 -2.40 5.28
C GLY A 863 -63.83 -1.20 4.35
N GLU A 864 -64.57 -0.09 4.55
CA GLU A 864 -64.40 1.12 3.74
C GLU A 864 -63.08 1.83 4.05
N THR A 865 -62.72 1.98 5.34
CA THR A 865 -61.44 2.60 5.72
C THR A 865 -60.24 1.79 5.24
N PHE A 866 -60.34 0.45 5.28
CA PHE A 866 -59.32 -0.42 4.71
C PHE A 866 -59.23 -0.29 3.19
N ARG A 867 -60.36 -0.16 2.49
CA ARG A 867 -60.38 0.09 1.04
C ARG A 867 -59.71 1.41 0.67
N GLU A 868 -60.03 2.48 1.37
CA GLU A 868 -59.41 3.79 1.15
C GLU A 868 -57.90 3.73 1.38
N ALA A 869 -57.46 3.07 2.45
CA ALA A 869 -56.04 2.88 2.74
C ALA A 869 -55.33 2.02 1.69
N TRP A 870 -55.97 0.96 1.19
CA TRP A 870 -55.44 0.12 0.11
C TRP A 870 -55.35 0.88 -1.21
N ASN A 871 -56.39 1.62 -1.60
CA ASN A 871 -56.37 2.46 -2.82
C ASN A 871 -55.27 3.53 -2.75
N ALA A 872 -55.09 4.16 -1.59
CA ALA A 872 -54.01 5.11 -1.36
C ALA A 872 -52.63 4.45 -1.48
N ALA A 873 -52.46 3.23 -0.94
CA ALA A 873 -51.23 2.46 -1.08
C ALA A 873 -50.94 2.08 -2.54
N VAL A 874 -51.93 1.61 -3.29
CA VAL A 874 -51.78 1.30 -4.74
C VAL A 874 -51.41 2.54 -5.52
N ALA A 875 -52.10 3.67 -5.33
CA ALA A 875 -51.79 4.92 -6.01
C ALA A 875 -50.38 5.45 -5.67
N ALA A 876 -49.97 5.31 -4.41
CA ALA A 876 -48.63 5.66 -3.97
C ALA A 876 -47.56 4.75 -4.61
N LEU A 877 -47.85 3.45 -4.76
CA LEU A 877 -46.95 2.49 -5.41
C LEU A 877 -46.81 2.77 -6.91
N ASP A 878 -47.92 3.06 -7.60
CA ASP A 878 -47.91 3.48 -9.01
C ASP A 878 -47.13 4.79 -9.21
N SER A 879 -47.26 5.73 -8.26
CA SER A 879 -46.48 6.98 -8.28
C SER A 879 -45.00 6.72 -8.08
N TRP A 880 -44.64 5.83 -7.14
CA TRP A 880 -43.25 5.44 -6.89
C TRP A 880 -42.64 4.77 -8.13
N GLU A 881 -43.36 3.87 -8.79
CA GLU A 881 -42.89 3.25 -10.04
C GLU A 881 -42.64 4.27 -11.15
N LYS A 882 -43.53 5.27 -11.31
CA LYS A 882 -43.41 6.29 -12.37
C LYS A 882 -42.33 7.34 -12.11
N THR A 883 -42.15 7.74 -10.86
CA THR A 883 -41.31 8.91 -10.50
C THR A 883 -39.98 8.53 -9.86
N GLY A 884 -39.85 7.30 -9.34
CA GLY A 884 -38.74 6.87 -8.49
C GLY A 884 -38.79 7.43 -7.07
N ASP A 885 -39.75 8.30 -6.74
CA ASP A 885 -39.92 8.91 -5.41
C ASP A 885 -40.84 8.05 -4.52
N ARG A 886 -40.30 7.64 -3.37
CA ARG A 886 -40.96 6.77 -2.40
C ARG A 886 -41.81 7.53 -1.36
N THR A 887 -41.76 8.86 -1.33
CA THR A 887 -42.38 9.68 -0.28
C THR A 887 -43.87 9.36 -0.03
N TYR A 888 -44.68 9.25 -1.10
CA TYR A 888 -46.10 8.91 -0.98
C TYR A 888 -46.33 7.49 -0.43
N TRP A 889 -45.43 6.55 -0.72
CA TRP A 889 -45.52 5.17 -0.23
C TRP A 889 -45.23 5.10 1.26
N ASP A 890 -44.19 5.80 1.73
CA ASP A 890 -43.83 5.83 3.15
C ASP A 890 -44.92 6.48 4.03
N GLU A 891 -45.75 7.37 3.45
CA GLU A 891 -46.95 7.90 4.12
C GLU A 891 -48.16 6.94 4.07
N ALA A 892 -48.37 6.25 2.95
CA ALA A 892 -49.54 5.39 2.74
C ALA A 892 -49.40 4.01 3.42
N LYS A 893 -48.19 3.42 3.42
CA LYS A 893 -47.94 2.05 3.92
C LYS A 893 -48.30 1.87 5.40
N PRO A 894 -47.92 2.77 6.33
CA PRO A 894 -48.30 2.62 7.74
C PRO A 894 -49.82 2.66 7.97
N LYS A 895 -50.55 3.48 7.19
CA LYS A 895 -52.03 3.55 7.26
C LYS A 895 -52.66 2.26 6.77
N TYR A 896 -52.18 1.74 5.63
CA TYR A 896 -52.59 0.45 5.10
C TYR A 896 -52.32 -0.69 6.10
N ASP A 897 -51.12 -0.75 6.71
CA ASP A 897 -50.76 -1.79 7.67
C ASP A 897 -51.63 -1.76 8.93
N ALA A 898 -51.96 -0.56 9.43
CA ALA A 898 -52.85 -0.39 10.56
C ALA A 898 -54.28 -0.89 10.27
N GLU A 899 -54.81 -0.59 9.08
CA GLU A 899 -56.15 -1.05 8.69
C GLU A 899 -56.18 -2.56 8.35
N LEU A 900 -55.10 -3.11 7.77
CA LEU A 900 -54.95 -4.55 7.54
C LEU A 900 -54.93 -5.33 8.87
N ALA A 901 -54.26 -4.81 9.89
CA ALA A 901 -54.21 -5.42 11.20
C ALA A 901 -55.61 -5.50 11.85
N LYS A 902 -56.39 -4.41 11.80
CA LYS A 902 -57.79 -4.38 12.27
C LYS A 902 -58.66 -5.38 11.50
N TRP A 903 -58.47 -5.48 10.19
CA TRP A 903 -59.21 -6.44 9.37
C TRP A 903 -58.90 -7.90 9.76
N LYS A 904 -57.61 -8.23 9.97
CA LYS A 904 -57.18 -9.56 10.44
C LYS A 904 -57.81 -9.92 11.79
N GLU A 905 -58.02 -8.95 12.68
CA GLU A 905 -58.72 -9.15 13.95
C GLU A 905 -60.24 -9.40 13.76
N PHE A 906 -60.87 -8.71 12.81
CA PHE A 906 -62.30 -8.89 12.52
C PHE A 906 -62.62 -10.23 11.84
N LYS A 907 -61.75 -10.70 10.94
CA LYS A 907 -61.97 -11.86 10.06
C LYS A 907 -62.60 -13.09 10.75
N PRO A 908 -62.10 -13.58 11.91
CA PRO A 908 -62.71 -14.73 12.58
C PRO A 908 -64.16 -14.50 13.01
N LYS A 909 -64.53 -13.27 13.42
CA LYS A 909 -65.91 -12.90 13.80
C LYS A 909 -66.81 -12.86 12.57
N GLY A 910 -66.32 -12.35 11.45
CA GLY A 910 -67.05 -12.36 10.17
C GLY A 910 -67.39 -13.79 9.70
N GLU A 911 -66.42 -14.72 9.80
CA GLU A 911 -66.65 -16.14 9.50
C GLU A 911 -67.68 -16.79 10.42
N GLN A 912 -67.71 -16.43 11.72
CA GLN A 912 -68.75 -16.90 12.64
C GLN A 912 -70.14 -16.41 12.22
N TYR A 913 -70.28 -15.15 11.81
CA TYR A 913 -71.56 -14.64 11.31
C TYR A 913 -71.99 -15.35 10.02
N ALA A 914 -71.05 -15.65 9.12
CA ALA A 914 -71.33 -16.36 7.87
C ALA A 914 -71.82 -17.79 8.15
N ALA A 915 -71.20 -18.51 9.09
CA ALA A 915 -71.64 -19.85 9.49
C ALA A 915 -73.05 -19.85 10.09
N VAL A 916 -73.42 -18.82 10.85
CA VAL A 916 -74.79 -18.66 11.39
C VAL A 916 -75.80 -18.47 10.25
N LEU A 917 -75.51 -17.59 9.29
CA LEU A 917 -76.37 -17.35 8.14
C LEU A 917 -76.51 -18.61 7.26
N GLU A 918 -75.42 -19.33 7.02
CA GLU A 918 -75.45 -20.59 6.25
C GLU A 918 -76.32 -21.64 6.93
N LYS A 919 -76.18 -21.82 8.25
CA LYS A 919 -77.01 -22.75 9.02
C LYS A 919 -78.49 -22.36 9.00
N GLN A 920 -78.80 -21.06 9.11
CA GLN A 920 -80.18 -20.56 9.01
C GLN A 920 -80.75 -20.80 7.60
N THR A 921 -79.96 -20.56 6.56
CA THR A 921 -80.34 -20.81 5.16
C THR A 921 -80.66 -22.30 4.94
N GLN A 922 -79.81 -23.20 5.41
CA GLN A 922 -80.03 -24.64 5.31
C GLN A 922 -81.28 -25.09 6.07
N ARG A 923 -81.48 -24.57 7.30
CA ARG A 923 -82.67 -24.88 8.11
C ARG A 923 -83.96 -24.45 7.41
N LEU A 924 -84.03 -23.22 6.92
CA LEU A 924 -85.23 -22.68 6.28
C LEU A 924 -85.50 -23.34 4.93
N ALA A 925 -84.45 -23.67 4.18
CA ALA A 925 -84.57 -24.47 2.96
C ALA A 925 -85.15 -25.86 3.25
N ALA A 926 -84.70 -26.54 4.31
CA ALA A 926 -85.23 -27.85 4.68
C ALA A 926 -86.70 -27.79 5.14
N VAL A 927 -87.10 -26.72 5.83
CA VAL A 927 -88.51 -26.48 6.21
C VAL A 927 -89.36 -26.30 4.97
N ALA A 928 -88.98 -25.40 4.06
CA ALA A 928 -89.73 -25.15 2.83
C ALA A 928 -89.86 -26.41 1.95
N GLU A 929 -88.79 -27.20 1.84
CA GLU A 929 -88.80 -28.48 1.12
C GLU A 929 -89.78 -29.48 1.74
N SER A 930 -89.72 -29.67 3.06
CA SER A 930 -90.62 -30.58 3.79
C SER A 930 -92.08 -30.17 3.64
N GLU A 931 -92.37 -28.87 3.65
CA GLU A 931 -93.74 -28.38 3.51
C GLU A 931 -94.25 -28.50 2.07
N LEU A 932 -93.42 -28.21 1.06
CA LEU A 932 -93.75 -28.47 -0.35
C LEU A 932 -94.01 -29.94 -0.63
N GLN A 933 -93.20 -30.83 -0.04
CA GLN A 933 -93.42 -32.27 -0.12
C GLN A 933 -94.76 -32.67 0.52
N THR A 934 -95.08 -32.10 1.70
CA THR A 934 -96.37 -32.36 2.37
C THR A 934 -97.56 -31.90 1.52
N GLN A 935 -97.48 -30.71 0.92
CA GLN A 935 -98.53 -30.21 0.01
C GLN A 935 -98.71 -31.11 -1.21
N TYR A 936 -97.61 -31.58 -1.79
CA TYR A 936 -97.66 -32.52 -2.91
C TYR A 936 -98.28 -33.86 -2.49
N ASP A 937 -97.86 -34.44 -1.38
CA ASP A 937 -98.39 -35.72 -0.87
C ASP A 937 -99.89 -35.62 -0.54
N ASP A 938 -100.34 -34.50 0.02
CA ASP A 938 -101.77 -34.26 0.29
C ASP A 938 -102.57 -34.08 -1.01
N ALA A 939 -102.02 -33.40 -2.01
CA ALA A 939 -102.64 -33.29 -3.33
C ALA A 939 -102.73 -34.66 -4.04
N VAL A 940 -101.68 -35.49 -3.94
CA VAL A 940 -101.68 -36.88 -4.43
C VAL A 940 -102.80 -37.68 -3.75
N LYS A 941 -102.93 -37.62 -2.41
CA LYS A 941 -104.02 -38.32 -1.69
C LYS A 941 -105.41 -37.87 -2.13
N ARG A 942 -105.63 -36.56 -2.34
CA ARG A 942 -106.91 -36.04 -2.85
C ARG A 942 -107.20 -36.56 -4.25
N TRP A 943 -106.19 -36.57 -5.12
CA TRP A 943 -106.32 -37.13 -6.47
C TRP A 943 -106.62 -38.63 -6.46
N GLU A 944 -105.91 -39.42 -5.66
CA GLU A 944 -106.18 -40.86 -5.51
C GLU A 944 -107.60 -41.13 -5.00
N ALA A 945 -108.07 -40.35 -4.02
CA ALA A 945 -109.44 -40.46 -3.51
C ALA A 945 -110.48 -40.06 -4.56
N ALA A 946 -110.26 -38.98 -5.30
CA ALA A 946 -111.15 -38.53 -6.37
C ALA A 946 -111.21 -39.56 -7.51
N LYS A 947 -110.07 -40.12 -7.90
CA LYS A 947 -109.97 -41.19 -8.90
C LYS A 947 -110.74 -42.46 -8.48
N GLN A 948 -110.61 -42.89 -7.22
CA GLN A 948 -111.39 -44.02 -6.70
C GLN A 948 -112.90 -43.74 -6.75
N ALA A 949 -113.32 -42.51 -6.44
CA ALA A 949 -114.72 -42.10 -6.56
C ALA A 949 -115.21 -42.11 -8.01
N THR A 950 -114.39 -41.66 -8.96
CA THR A 950 -114.68 -41.74 -10.40
C THR A 950 -114.80 -43.19 -10.88
N GLU A 951 -113.88 -44.07 -10.48
CA GLU A 951 -113.92 -45.49 -10.83
C GLU A 951 -115.17 -46.19 -10.27
N ALA A 952 -115.58 -45.84 -9.04
CA ALA A 952 -116.81 -46.33 -8.43
C ALA A 952 -118.07 -45.84 -9.18
N ALA A 953 -118.12 -44.54 -9.51
CA ALA A 953 -119.22 -43.95 -10.28
C ALA A 953 -119.33 -44.56 -11.69
N ARG A 954 -118.18 -44.82 -12.35
CA ARG A 954 -118.13 -45.50 -13.65
C ARG A 954 -118.75 -46.91 -13.59
N TRP A 955 -118.41 -47.67 -12.55
CA TRP A 955 -118.96 -49.01 -12.37
C TRP A 955 -120.48 -48.98 -12.16
N GLN A 956 -120.97 -48.04 -11.34
CA GLN A 956 -122.41 -47.84 -11.15
C GLN A 956 -123.13 -47.45 -12.44
N ARG A 957 -122.56 -46.51 -13.21
CA ARG A 957 -123.06 -46.12 -14.53
C ARG A 957 -123.15 -47.31 -15.48
N ASP A 958 -122.08 -48.09 -15.63
CA ASP A 958 -122.04 -49.25 -16.52
C ASP A 958 -123.06 -50.33 -16.10
N GLU A 959 -123.26 -50.53 -14.79
CA GLU A 959 -124.27 -51.44 -14.25
C GLU A 959 -125.70 -50.95 -14.52
N LYS A 960 -125.98 -49.67 -14.29
CA LYS A 960 -127.29 -49.04 -14.52
C LYS A 960 -127.65 -49.00 -16.01
N GLU A 961 -126.68 -48.68 -16.87
CA GLU A 961 -126.87 -48.71 -18.33
C GLU A 961 -127.17 -50.14 -18.82
N LYS A 962 -126.45 -51.14 -18.30
CA LYS A 962 -126.69 -52.55 -18.60
C LYS A 962 -128.08 -53.00 -18.15
N LEU A 963 -128.53 -52.58 -16.96
CA LEU A 963 -129.88 -52.84 -16.47
C LEU A 963 -130.95 -52.17 -17.34
N ALA A 964 -130.73 -50.92 -17.77
CA ALA A 964 -131.63 -50.20 -18.66
C ALA A 964 -131.77 -50.89 -20.03
N LYS A 965 -130.66 -51.38 -20.60
CA LYS A 965 -130.62 -52.16 -21.86
C LYS A 965 -131.34 -53.51 -21.77
N GLN A 966 -131.52 -54.08 -20.59
CA GLN A 966 -132.23 -55.35 -20.38
C GLN A 966 -133.76 -55.18 -20.29
N LYS A 967 -134.28 -53.96 -20.17
CA LYS A 967 -135.73 -53.70 -20.10
C LYS A 967 -136.36 -53.64 -21.49
N LEU A 968 -137.60 -54.09 -21.62
CA LEU A 968 -138.33 -54.07 -22.88
C LEU A 968 -138.63 -52.61 -23.28
N ASN A 969 -138.19 -52.24 -24.48
CA ASN A 969 -138.33 -50.87 -25.00
C ASN A 969 -139.80 -50.43 -25.02
N GLY A 970 -140.08 -49.20 -24.57
CA GLY A 970 -141.43 -48.61 -24.50
C GLY A 970 -142.22 -48.90 -23.22
N THR A 971 -141.63 -49.54 -22.21
CA THR A 971 -142.26 -49.76 -20.90
C THR A 971 -141.91 -48.65 -19.90
N LYS A 972 -142.77 -48.41 -18.90
CA LYS A 972 -142.48 -47.46 -17.79
C LYS A 972 -141.17 -47.83 -17.06
N GLU A 973 -140.92 -49.12 -16.92
CA GLU A 973 -139.71 -49.67 -16.28
C GLU A 973 -138.45 -49.41 -17.12
N TYR A 974 -138.56 -49.36 -18.45
CA TYR A 974 -137.46 -48.95 -19.34
C TYR A 974 -137.09 -47.48 -19.13
N HIS A 975 -138.08 -46.58 -19.06
CA HIS A 975 -137.81 -45.15 -18.85
C HIS A 975 -137.22 -44.86 -17.47
N LEU A 976 -137.72 -45.49 -16.40
CA LEU A 976 -137.14 -45.35 -15.05
C LEU A 976 -135.71 -45.92 -14.96
N ALA A 977 -135.43 -47.05 -15.61
CA ALA A 977 -134.09 -47.61 -15.65
C ALA A 977 -133.10 -46.72 -16.43
N TRP A 978 -133.54 -46.09 -17.52
CA TRP A 978 -132.74 -45.10 -18.24
C TRP A 978 -132.54 -43.79 -17.45
N GLU A 979 -133.53 -43.32 -16.70
CA GLU A 979 -133.39 -42.17 -15.80
C GLU A 979 -132.33 -42.44 -14.72
N GLU A 980 -132.35 -43.62 -14.09
CA GLU A 980 -131.30 -44.04 -13.16
C GLU A 980 -129.92 -44.15 -13.82
N SER A 981 -129.87 -44.60 -15.09
CA SER A 981 -128.63 -44.64 -15.88
C SER A 981 -128.08 -43.24 -16.15
N TRP A 982 -128.94 -42.29 -16.50
CA TRP A 982 -128.53 -40.90 -16.75
C TRP A 982 -128.10 -40.19 -15.47
N ASN A 983 -128.76 -40.43 -14.34
CA ASN A 983 -128.31 -39.90 -13.05
C ASN A 983 -126.93 -40.44 -12.67
N ALA A 984 -126.66 -41.72 -12.96
CA ALA A 984 -125.33 -42.31 -12.76
C ALA A 984 -124.28 -41.76 -13.74
N GLU A 985 -124.66 -41.38 -14.97
CA GLU A 985 -123.76 -40.68 -15.92
C GLU A 985 -123.41 -39.27 -15.41
N ILE A 986 -124.39 -38.50 -14.93
CA ILE A 986 -124.17 -37.16 -14.37
C ILE A 986 -123.22 -37.25 -13.18
N GLU A 987 -123.46 -38.18 -12.25
CA GLU A 987 -122.57 -38.39 -11.10
C GLU A 987 -121.16 -38.79 -11.58
N PHE A 988 -121.03 -39.66 -12.58
CA PHE A 988 -119.73 -40.01 -13.16
C PHE A 988 -118.99 -38.80 -13.74
N VAL A 989 -119.68 -37.91 -14.48
CA VAL A 989 -119.08 -36.68 -15.03
C VAL A 989 -118.65 -35.72 -13.93
N GLU A 990 -119.48 -35.49 -12.91
CA GLU A 990 -119.11 -34.66 -11.74
C GLU A 990 -117.87 -35.22 -11.00
N ARG A 991 -117.76 -36.55 -10.88
CA ARG A 991 -116.57 -37.19 -10.30
C ARG A 991 -115.34 -37.04 -11.19
N CYS A 992 -115.50 -37.13 -12.51
CA CYS A 992 -114.41 -36.86 -13.45
C CYS A 992 -113.89 -35.42 -13.30
N GLU A 993 -114.78 -34.42 -13.21
CA GLU A 993 -114.38 -33.03 -12.97
C GLU A 993 -113.61 -32.86 -11.64
N GLN A 994 -114.07 -33.52 -10.57
CA GLN A 994 -113.37 -33.55 -9.28
C GLN A 994 -112.00 -34.24 -9.37
N GLU A 995 -111.89 -35.34 -10.12
CA GLU A 995 -110.61 -36.02 -10.37
C GLU A 995 -109.65 -35.13 -11.16
N PHE A 996 -110.10 -34.45 -12.22
CA PHE A 996 -109.25 -33.55 -13.01
C PHE A 996 -108.80 -32.33 -12.21
N ALA A 997 -109.66 -31.74 -11.40
CA ALA A 997 -109.29 -30.65 -10.50
C ALA A 997 -108.22 -31.10 -9.48
N ALA A 998 -108.39 -32.31 -8.91
CA ALA A 998 -107.39 -32.88 -8.00
C ALA A 998 -106.08 -33.30 -8.72
N GLU A 999 -106.16 -33.81 -9.95
CA GLU A 999 -105.00 -34.12 -10.81
C GLU A 999 -104.22 -32.84 -11.13
N TYR A 1000 -104.92 -31.73 -11.39
CA TYR A 1000 -104.34 -30.41 -11.60
C TYR A 1000 -103.62 -29.93 -10.34
N GLU A 1001 -104.25 -29.99 -9.16
CA GLU A 1001 -103.61 -29.64 -7.87
C GLU A 1001 -102.35 -30.49 -7.62
N MET A 1002 -102.41 -31.80 -7.88
CA MET A 1002 -101.26 -32.70 -7.77
C MET A 1002 -100.12 -32.27 -8.70
N HIS A 1003 -100.41 -31.99 -9.97
CA HIS A 1003 -99.39 -31.55 -10.92
C HIS A 1003 -98.81 -30.17 -10.57
N VAL A 1004 -99.62 -29.25 -10.04
CA VAL A 1004 -99.14 -27.95 -9.52
C VAL A 1004 -98.23 -28.15 -8.32
N GLY A 1005 -98.60 -29.01 -7.36
CA GLY A 1005 -97.74 -29.37 -6.22
C GLY A 1005 -96.41 -29.98 -6.66
N ARG A 1006 -96.45 -30.91 -7.63
CA ARG A 1006 -95.26 -31.52 -8.22
C ARG A 1006 -94.38 -30.49 -8.94
N LEU A 1007 -95.00 -29.58 -9.68
CA LEU A 1007 -94.32 -28.50 -10.39
C LEU A 1007 -93.59 -27.57 -9.42
N ASN A 1008 -94.23 -27.17 -8.32
CA ASN A 1008 -93.62 -26.32 -7.30
C ASN A 1008 -92.43 -27.00 -6.62
N LEU A 1009 -92.54 -28.30 -6.31
CA LEU A 1009 -91.43 -29.08 -5.75
C LEU A 1009 -90.27 -29.20 -6.76
N ILE A 1010 -90.57 -29.46 -8.04
CA ILE A 1010 -89.56 -29.55 -9.09
C ILE A 1010 -88.89 -28.19 -9.35
N PHE A 1011 -89.65 -27.09 -9.37
CA PHE A 1011 -89.08 -25.73 -9.46
C PHE A 1011 -88.16 -25.41 -8.29
N TYR A 1012 -88.53 -25.81 -7.07
CA TYR A 1012 -87.71 -25.62 -5.88
C TYR A 1012 -86.36 -26.35 -5.97
N HIS A 1013 -86.35 -27.59 -6.45
CA HIS A 1013 -85.14 -28.41 -6.57
C HIS A 1013 -84.27 -28.09 -7.78
N TYR A 1014 -84.89 -27.91 -8.94
CA TYR A 1014 -84.20 -27.92 -10.23
C TYR A 1014 -84.21 -26.57 -10.95
N GLY A 1015 -84.94 -25.56 -10.44
CA GLY A 1015 -85.11 -24.27 -11.11
C GLY A 1015 -86.08 -24.34 -12.30
N VAL A 1016 -86.56 -23.20 -12.81
CA VAL A 1016 -87.65 -23.16 -13.82
C VAL A 1016 -87.25 -23.73 -15.16
N ASP A 1017 -85.99 -23.52 -15.54
CA ASP A 1017 -85.49 -23.83 -16.87
C ASP A 1017 -85.00 -25.28 -17.00
N SER A 1018 -85.11 -26.09 -15.93
CA SER A 1018 -84.73 -27.49 -16.00
C SER A 1018 -85.65 -28.28 -16.94
N ASN A 1019 -85.10 -29.28 -17.62
CA ASN A 1019 -85.92 -30.18 -18.43
C ASN A 1019 -87.06 -30.82 -17.61
N ALA A 1020 -86.81 -31.14 -16.34
CA ALA A 1020 -87.82 -31.69 -15.43
C ALA A 1020 -88.95 -30.70 -15.16
N SER A 1021 -88.60 -29.41 -15.01
CA SER A 1021 -89.52 -28.30 -14.78
C SER A 1021 -90.37 -27.99 -16.00
N GLN A 1022 -89.78 -28.03 -17.21
CA GLN A 1022 -90.51 -27.89 -18.47
C GLN A 1022 -91.51 -29.03 -18.68
N ILE A 1023 -91.09 -30.28 -18.39
CA ILE A 1023 -91.98 -31.45 -18.45
C ILE A 1023 -93.12 -31.33 -17.43
N ALA A 1024 -92.82 -30.93 -16.20
CA ALA A 1024 -93.85 -30.77 -15.17
C ALA A 1024 -94.83 -29.64 -15.51
N ARG A 1025 -94.36 -28.52 -16.08
CA ARG A 1025 -95.22 -27.43 -16.56
C ARG A 1025 -96.12 -27.90 -17.70
N TYR A 1026 -95.57 -28.67 -18.64
CA TYR A 1026 -96.35 -29.30 -19.71
C TYR A 1026 -97.44 -30.22 -19.16
N CYS A 1027 -97.17 -31.00 -18.10
CA CYS A 1027 -98.19 -31.80 -17.42
C CYS A 1027 -99.31 -30.94 -16.83
N VAL A 1028 -98.98 -29.83 -16.14
CA VAL A 1028 -99.98 -28.88 -15.60
C VAL A 1028 -100.84 -28.29 -16.71
N ASP A 1029 -100.23 -27.83 -17.80
CA ASP A 1029 -100.94 -27.23 -18.94
C ASP A 1029 -101.81 -28.26 -19.67
N LEU A 1030 -101.35 -29.51 -19.80
CA LEU A 1030 -102.11 -30.61 -20.38
C LEU A 1030 -103.34 -30.95 -19.53
N THR A 1031 -103.19 -31.05 -18.21
CA THR A 1031 -104.32 -31.35 -17.31
C THR A 1031 -105.35 -30.23 -17.28
N ARG A 1032 -104.91 -28.96 -17.31
CA ARG A 1032 -105.80 -27.80 -17.48
C ARG A 1032 -106.60 -27.85 -18.79
N THR A 1033 -105.96 -28.32 -19.86
CA THR A 1033 -106.62 -28.48 -21.17
C THR A 1033 -107.64 -29.64 -21.15
N LYS A 1034 -107.35 -30.73 -20.43
CA LYS A 1034 -108.30 -31.83 -20.21
C LYS A 1034 -109.52 -31.39 -19.41
N GLU A 1035 -109.32 -30.64 -18.32
CA GLU A 1035 -110.41 -30.08 -17.49
C GLU A 1035 -111.35 -29.22 -18.35
N PHE A 1036 -110.78 -28.34 -19.19
CA PHE A 1036 -111.57 -27.52 -20.13
C PHE A 1036 -112.34 -28.36 -21.15
N ALA A 1037 -111.73 -29.43 -21.69
CA ALA A 1037 -112.38 -30.31 -22.66
C ALA A 1037 -113.54 -31.11 -22.05
N VAL A 1038 -113.40 -31.58 -20.81
CA VAL A 1038 -114.45 -32.33 -20.10
C VAL A 1038 -115.61 -31.41 -19.72
N GLY A 1039 -115.32 -30.20 -19.23
CA GLY A 1039 -116.35 -29.18 -19.00
C GLY A 1039 -117.09 -28.79 -20.29
N LEU A 1040 -116.41 -28.75 -21.43
CA LEU A 1040 -117.04 -28.48 -22.74
C LEU A 1040 -117.93 -29.64 -23.22
N LEU A 1041 -117.52 -30.89 -22.98
CA LEU A 1041 -118.31 -32.09 -23.31
C LEU A 1041 -119.57 -32.18 -22.44
N SER A 1042 -119.46 -31.90 -21.13
CA SER A 1042 -120.60 -31.75 -20.21
C SER A 1042 -121.60 -30.68 -20.67
N LEU A 1043 -121.10 -29.56 -21.21
CA LEU A 1043 -121.92 -28.49 -21.80
C LEU A 1043 -122.59 -28.91 -23.11
N LEU A 1044 -121.92 -29.69 -23.95
CA LEU A 1044 -122.45 -30.18 -25.23
C LEU A 1044 -123.55 -31.23 -25.02
N ASP A 1045 -123.39 -32.15 -24.06
CA ASP A 1045 -124.42 -33.13 -23.71
C ASP A 1045 -125.67 -32.46 -23.13
N ASN A 1046 -125.50 -31.41 -22.29
CA ASN A 1046 -126.63 -30.60 -21.82
C ASN A 1046 -127.33 -29.83 -22.96
N VAL A 1047 -126.59 -29.34 -23.95
CA VAL A 1047 -127.17 -28.70 -25.15
C VAL A 1047 -127.92 -29.70 -26.03
N GLU A 1048 -127.41 -30.93 -26.17
CA GLU A 1048 -128.09 -32.01 -26.90
C GLU A 1048 -129.37 -32.47 -26.18
N GLN A 1049 -129.37 -32.48 -24.84
CA GLN A 1049 -130.54 -32.78 -24.00
C GLN A 1049 -131.63 -31.69 -24.09
N VAL A 1050 -131.24 -30.41 -24.11
CA VAL A 1050 -132.16 -29.27 -24.32
C VAL A 1050 -132.67 -29.26 -25.78
N ALA A 1051 -131.84 -29.64 -26.75
CA ALA A 1051 -132.26 -29.77 -28.14
C ALA A 1051 -133.24 -30.92 -28.36
N THR A 1052 -133.07 -32.07 -27.68
CA THR A 1052 -133.98 -33.22 -27.78
C THR A 1052 -135.27 -33.04 -26.97
N GLN A 1053 -135.24 -32.41 -25.80
CA GLN A 1053 -136.47 -32.03 -25.07
C GLN A 1053 -137.25 -30.93 -25.83
N GLY A 1054 -136.56 -29.94 -26.42
CA GLY A 1054 -137.18 -28.94 -27.28
C GLY A 1054 -137.79 -29.54 -28.57
N PHE A 1055 -137.12 -30.51 -29.20
CA PHE A 1055 -137.67 -31.22 -30.37
C PHE A 1055 -138.87 -32.11 -30.01
N ALA A 1056 -138.85 -32.75 -28.84
CA ALA A 1056 -139.96 -33.57 -28.34
C ALA A 1056 -141.20 -32.74 -28.00
N GLU A 1057 -141.04 -31.53 -27.42
CA GLU A 1057 -142.16 -30.60 -27.19
C GLU A 1057 -142.72 -30.00 -28.49
N VAL A 1058 -141.89 -29.73 -29.49
CA VAL A 1058 -142.34 -29.25 -30.81
C VAL A 1058 -143.11 -30.33 -31.57
N LEU A 1059 -142.66 -31.59 -31.52
CA LEU A 1059 -143.38 -32.73 -32.10
C LEU A 1059 -144.68 -33.06 -31.33
N ALA A 1060 -144.68 -32.94 -30.00
CA ALA A 1060 -145.89 -33.10 -29.17
C ALA A 1060 -146.93 -31.98 -29.36
N ASN A 1061 -146.50 -30.77 -29.74
CA ASN A 1061 -147.41 -29.66 -30.09
C ASN A 1061 -147.89 -29.69 -31.54
N GLN A 1062 -147.10 -30.21 -32.50
CA GLN A 1062 -147.57 -30.45 -33.86
C GLN A 1062 -148.50 -31.67 -33.96
N GLY A 1063 -148.23 -32.74 -33.21
CA GLY A 1063 -149.11 -33.92 -33.13
C GLY A 1063 -150.49 -33.60 -32.54
N ARG A 1064 -150.58 -32.69 -31.56
CA ARG A 1064 -151.86 -32.20 -31.00
C ARG A 1064 -152.70 -31.36 -31.98
N ARG A 1065 -152.12 -30.85 -33.08
CA ARG A 1065 -152.86 -30.09 -34.10
C ARG A 1065 -153.34 -30.92 -35.28
N LEU A 1066 -152.83 -32.14 -35.49
CA LEU A 1066 -153.11 -32.92 -36.71
C LEU A 1066 -153.87 -34.24 -36.48
N GLY A 1067 -154.24 -34.59 -35.24
CA GLY A 1067 -155.31 -35.55 -35.00
C GLY A 1067 -155.15 -36.93 -35.66
N PHE A 1068 -153.97 -37.54 -35.57
CA PHE A 1068 -153.75 -38.94 -35.97
C PHE A 1068 -153.35 -39.79 -34.75
N SER A 1069 -154.08 -40.90 -34.56
CA SER A 1069 -153.65 -41.99 -33.68
C SER A 1069 -152.75 -42.95 -34.46
N CYS A 1070 -151.58 -43.23 -33.91
CA CYS A 1070 -150.77 -44.41 -34.25
C CYS A 1070 -150.33 -45.03 -32.91
N LYS A 1071 -150.26 -46.36 -32.84
CA LYS A 1071 -149.69 -47.06 -31.69
C LYS A 1071 -148.25 -47.43 -31.99
#